data_AF-A0A7C7ZKB1-F1
#
_entry.id   AF-A0A7C7ZKB1-F1
#
_cell.length_a   1.000
_cell.length_b   1.000
_cell.length_c   1.000
_cell.angle_alpha   90.00
_cell.angle_beta   90.00
_cell.angle_gamma   90.00
#
_symmetry.space_group_name_H-M   'P 1'
#
loop_
_entity.id
_entity.type
_entity.pdbx_description
1 polymer ?
#
loop_
_entity_poly.entity_id
_entity_poly.type
_entity_poly.pdbx_seq_one_letter_code
_entity_poly.pdbx_strand_id
1 'polypeptide(L)'
;MHLKTNSSLAAVLATGILFIAAGCQEGPDPSASLTDASESRAAEPSNEAAQPLGRADASSNVVAEVAKAKRHPSERPLPAFSGVGLDGRGLSISSFIGKRLVLFFYNPDTVEAGFAGDAIAEVAKLRQKNNFNIVGVAMGASHPKAARFANEKLFDFQIFDDSGAAIAGKLGVRSPAAIFGFDEEGYFEFGMGYFTKDAPDPAGIAEDQLREYLRLPKRVTGTAGQLDPRPTAPTFSANQLDIEGDFDLASIAGKPTVLIFFLHTCPHCHAALEFLKEQLAKLPEAQRPELVAVSAANRPSAVREMVEQRGLEGIRIVFDRTGDIMETYGVFAGFPDVFLIDKAGKIVHRTQGWRKDRDPALNRMMITKIVGAKIPMLLNPKGYTGSDVCSVCHELEAQSYEFTRHATAYNTIVTHNETRNEECVSCHVVGFNQPGGYSFNESPTHLENVGCESCHGRGGPHLSPDFVPKDGAVKNYESVCQTCHNPTHSISFDYATFRPKISHVAIAQLSNEKRAALLGDDAKPRDVLPKNADYVGSTACQSCHPSEFKTWSESPHNRAVETLAAKGKQDDATCLKCHTTGMGRRGGFPENGKGEDPAHTDLASVGCESCHGPGGNHIAPSAKKLGTIVSLADKCDSCAILQICGSCHDDANDPGFEFRVEERIERQRHGTIEAGTGKPLSDKPTAQRYEPVRPVEGAVAHVLRTLDSEG
;
A
#
# COMPACT_ATOMS: atom_id res chain seq x y z
N MET A 1 44.10 21.78 -42.88
CA MET A 1 44.30 23.23 -42.72
C MET A 1 43.68 23.60 -41.37
N HIS A 2 44.50 23.71 -40.31
CA HIS A 2 45.17 24.92 -39.79
C HIS A 2 44.24 25.76 -38.89
N LEU A 3 44.45 25.90 -37.56
CA LEU A 3 45.57 26.53 -36.78
C LEU A 3 45.45 28.07 -36.76
N LYS A 4 45.57 28.83 -35.64
CA LYS A 4 46.17 28.73 -34.27
C LYS A 4 45.23 29.43 -33.24
N THR A 5 45.06 29.07 -31.96
CA THR A 5 45.95 29.04 -30.75
C THR A 5 46.62 30.36 -30.34
N ASN A 6 46.49 30.76 -29.05
CA ASN A 6 47.58 31.34 -28.25
C ASN A 6 47.23 31.37 -26.74
N SER A 7 48.27 31.27 -25.88
CA SER A 7 48.20 31.23 -24.41
C SER A 7 49.47 31.85 -23.78
N SER A 8 49.37 32.52 -22.62
CA SER A 8 50.39 32.67 -21.53
C SER A 8 49.85 33.67 -20.48
N LEU A 9 50.01 33.58 -19.14
CA LEU A 9 50.97 32.95 -18.20
C LEU A 9 52.09 33.90 -17.67
N ALA A 10 52.01 34.29 -16.38
CA ALA A 10 53.11 34.78 -15.53
C ALA A 10 52.66 34.90 -14.04
N ALA A 11 53.55 34.66 -13.06
CA ALA A 11 53.31 34.89 -11.62
C ALA A 11 54.60 35.04 -10.77
N VAL A 12 54.63 36.01 -9.84
CA VAL A 12 55.64 36.28 -8.76
C VAL A 12 54.91 37.07 -7.63
N LEU A 13 55.02 36.92 -6.29
CA LEU A 13 55.84 36.17 -5.32
C LEU A 13 56.89 37.02 -4.52
N ALA A 14 56.47 37.74 -3.47
CA ALA A 14 57.29 38.17 -2.31
C ALA A 14 56.40 38.67 -1.12
N THR A 15 56.35 38.07 0.09
CA THR A 15 57.21 38.12 1.32
C THR A 15 57.22 39.41 2.19
N GLY A 16 56.95 39.27 3.51
CA GLY A 16 57.62 40.10 4.56
C GLY A 16 56.88 40.44 5.89
N ILE A 17 57.36 39.88 7.02
CA ILE A 17 57.44 40.48 8.39
C ILE A 17 56.11 40.67 9.21
N LEU A 18 56.06 40.63 10.56
CA LEU A 18 56.43 39.61 11.60
C LEU A 18 56.42 40.23 13.02
N PHE A 19 55.71 39.61 13.98
CA PHE A 19 55.86 39.67 15.46
C PHE A 19 55.25 38.36 16.05
N ILE A 20 55.65 37.67 17.15
CA ILE A 20 56.49 37.91 18.35
C ILE A 20 55.77 38.72 19.45
N ALA A 21 55.48 38.23 20.67
CA ALA A 21 55.57 36.91 21.35
C ALA A 21 54.55 36.92 22.56
N ALA A 22 54.32 35.91 23.41
CA ALA A 22 54.90 34.57 23.66
C ALA A 22 53.73 33.52 23.81
N GLY A 23 53.63 32.50 24.69
CA GLY A 23 54.42 31.93 25.81
C GLY A 23 53.56 31.67 27.08
N CYS A 24 53.76 30.67 27.96
CA CYS A 24 54.66 29.50 27.99
C CYS A 24 54.15 28.42 29.00
N GLN A 25 54.32 27.12 28.67
CA GLN A 25 54.46 25.95 29.59
C GLN A 25 53.27 25.52 30.51
N GLU A 26 53.14 24.27 30.97
CA GLU A 26 54.12 23.17 31.14
C GLU A 26 53.50 21.74 30.99
N GLY A 27 54.32 20.66 30.99
CA GLY A 27 53.93 19.23 31.00
C GLY A 27 54.56 18.46 32.18
N PRO A 28 54.36 17.13 32.35
CA PRO A 28 55.11 16.15 31.53
C PRO A 28 54.44 14.74 31.31
N ASP A 29 55.15 13.87 30.58
CA ASP A 29 54.96 12.40 30.40
C ASP A 29 56.16 11.63 31.02
N PRO A 30 56.13 10.30 31.30
CA PRO A 30 57.00 9.41 30.49
C PRO A 30 56.65 7.88 30.38
N SER A 31 56.62 7.37 29.13
CA SER A 31 57.36 6.20 28.58
C SER A 31 57.35 4.77 29.19
N ALA A 32 57.05 3.75 28.35
CA ALA A 32 57.75 2.45 28.14
C ALA A 32 56.86 1.46 27.33
N SER A 33 57.31 0.51 26.48
CA SER A 33 58.59 0.23 25.79
C SER A 33 58.34 -0.69 24.56
N LEU A 34 59.29 -0.84 23.62
CA LEU A 34 59.13 -1.53 22.32
C LEU A 34 59.91 -2.87 22.21
N THR A 35 59.36 -3.85 21.48
CA THR A 35 60.04 -4.79 20.55
C THR A 35 58.98 -5.39 19.61
N ASP A 36 58.96 -5.10 18.30
CA ASP A 36 59.67 -5.80 17.18
C ASP A 36 58.86 -7.04 16.66
N ALA A 37 58.79 -7.38 15.35
CA ALA A 37 59.60 -6.94 14.22
C ALA A 37 58.93 -7.04 12.83
N SER A 38 59.63 -6.45 11.84
CA SER A 38 59.55 -6.66 10.36
C SER A 38 58.45 -5.96 9.55
N GLU A 39 58.86 -5.42 8.39
CA GLU A 39 58.06 -4.67 7.42
C GLU A 39 57.91 -5.43 6.10
N SER A 40 56.88 -5.13 5.30
CA SER A 40 57.11 -4.65 3.91
C SER A 40 55.85 -4.18 3.17
N ARG A 41 55.83 -2.87 2.87
CA ARG A 41 55.39 -2.22 1.62
C ARG A 41 54.08 -2.64 0.91
N ALA A 42 53.10 -1.73 1.04
CA ALA A 42 52.41 -1.01 -0.06
C ALA A 42 51.71 -1.80 -1.19
N ALA A 43 50.41 -1.52 -1.36
CA ALA A 43 49.64 -1.79 -2.56
C ALA A 43 48.90 -0.52 -3.03
N GLU A 44 48.93 -0.25 -4.34
CA GLU A 44 48.01 0.66 -5.04
C GLU A 44 47.01 -0.19 -5.88
N PRO A 45 45.92 0.38 -6.44
CA PRO A 45 44.64 -0.30 -6.43
C PRO A 45 44.44 -1.38 -7.51
N SER A 46 43.84 -2.51 -7.10
CA SER A 46 43.30 -3.53 -7.99
C SER A 46 41.78 -3.38 -8.17
N ASN A 47 41.39 -3.07 -9.40
CA ASN A 47 40.02 -3.14 -9.92
C ASN A 47 39.41 -4.54 -9.72
N GLU A 48 38.39 -4.70 -8.88
CA GLU A 48 37.62 -5.95 -8.76
C GLU A 48 36.27 -5.87 -9.48
N ALA A 49 36.00 -6.88 -10.30
CA ALA A 49 34.70 -7.09 -10.93
C ALA A 49 33.74 -7.84 -9.99
N ALA A 50 32.45 -7.87 -10.34
CA ALA A 50 31.43 -8.54 -9.55
C ALA A 50 31.76 -10.02 -9.28
N GLN A 51 31.85 -10.39 -8.00
CA GLN A 51 32.00 -11.78 -7.57
C GLN A 51 30.62 -12.50 -7.58
N PRO A 52 30.56 -13.80 -7.93
CA PRO A 52 29.30 -14.52 -8.09
C PRO A 52 28.70 -14.98 -6.75
N LEU A 53 27.36 -15.13 -6.74
CA LEU A 53 26.61 -15.66 -5.59
C LEU A 53 27.08 -17.08 -5.20
N GLY A 54 27.29 -17.29 -3.90
CA GLY A 54 27.75 -18.56 -3.35
C GLY A 54 26.68 -19.65 -3.40
N ARG A 55 27.11 -20.92 -3.48
CA ARG A 55 26.23 -22.09 -3.32
C ARG A 55 25.70 -22.18 -1.88
N ALA A 56 24.41 -22.43 -1.74
CA ALA A 56 23.84 -22.98 -0.52
C ALA A 56 23.80 -24.51 -0.61
N ASP A 57 24.17 -25.20 0.48
CA ASP A 57 24.07 -26.66 0.58
C ASP A 57 22.63 -27.10 0.89
N ALA A 58 22.25 -28.28 0.37
CA ALA A 58 20.87 -28.77 0.42
C ALA A 58 20.57 -29.57 1.71
N SER A 59 19.53 -29.17 2.45
CA SER A 59 18.94 -29.96 3.53
C SER A 59 17.46 -29.63 3.73
N SER A 60 16.68 -30.66 4.14
CA SER A 60 15.26 -30.60 4.53
C SER A 60 14.28 -29.87 3.57
N ASN A 61 13.70 -30.61 2.63
CA ASN A 61 12.54 -30.15 1.86
C ASN A 61 11.27 -30.11 2.74
N VAL A 62 10.90 -28.92 3.19
CA VAL A 62 9.50 -28.51 3.30
C VAL A 62 9.18 -27.73 2.02
N VAL A 63 7.97 -27.83 1.47
CA VAL A 63 7.53 -26.86 0.44
C VAL A 63 7.35 -25.54 1.17
N ALA A 64 8.28 -24.62 0.98
CA ALA A 64 8.33 -23.40 1.77
C ALA A 64 7.14 -22.49 1.39
N GLU A 65 6.17 -22.42 2.28
CA GLU A 65 5.33 -21.24 2.48
C GLU A 65 6.25 -20.01 2.44
N VAL A 66 5.97 -19.07 1.51
CA VAL A 66 6.91 -17.97 1.22
C VAL A 66 7.12 -17.16 2.49
N ALA A 67 8.34 -17.21 3.03
CA ALA A 67 8.57 -16.95 4.45
C ALA A 67 8.30 -15.49 4.83
N LYS A 68 7.07 -15.21 5.30
CA LYS A 68 6.64 -13.88 5.72
C LYS A 68 7.63 -13.25 6.70
N ALA A 69 7.99 -12.00 6.44
CA ALA A 69 8.98 -11.28 7.21
C ALA A 69 8.58 -11.15 8.69
N LYS A 70 9.51 -11.47 9.60
CA LYS A 70 9.29 -11.45 11.05
C LYS A 70 8.77 -10.10 11.54
N ARG A 71 7.97 -10.13 12.61
CA ARG A 71 7.42 -8.92 13.26
C ARG A 71 8.44 -8.16 14.09
N HIS A 72 8.37 -6.84 14.04
CA HIS A 72 9.17 -5.95 14.86
C HIS A 72 8.61 -5.89 16.30
N PRO A 73 9.44 -5.90 17.36
CA PRO A 73 8.96 -5.93 18.76
C PRO A 73 8.11 -4.73 19.23
N SER A 74 7.93 -3.69 18.41
CA SER A 74 6.98 -2.60 18.67
C SER A 74 5.56 -2.88 18.20
N GLU A 75 5.35 -3.84 17.29
CA GLU A 75 4.02 -4.25 16.81
C GLU A 75 3.19 -4.82 18.00
N ARG A 76 1.88 -4.59 18.01
CA ARG A 76 1.01 -4.94 19.16
C ARG A 76 -0.16 -5.82 18.73
N PRO A 77 -0.24 -7.08 19.22
CA PRO A 77 -1.37 -7.95 18.92
C PRO A 77 -2.62 -7.54 19.72
N LEU A 78 -3.79 -7.75 19.14
CA LEU A 78 -5.10 -7.60 19.78
C LEU A 78 -5.23 -8.53 20.99
N PRO A 79 -5.44 -8.01 22.22
CA PRO A 79 -5.66 -8.86 23.40
C PRO A 79 -6.90 -9.74 23.23
N ALA A 80 -6.72 -11.07 23.28
CA ALA A 80 -7.82 -12.02 23.07
C ALA A 80 -8.99 -11.82 24.06
N PHE A 81 -10.22 -11.84 23.55
CA PHE A 81 -11.46 -11.77 24.34
C PHE A 81 -12.57 -12.63 23.73
N SER A 82 -13.57 -12.93 24.55
CA SER A 82 -14.77 -13.69 24.20
C SER A 82 -15.97 -13.09 24.95
N GLY A 83 -17.18 -13.34 24.46
CA GLY A 83 -18.42 -12.77 25.00
C GLY A 83 -19.65 -13.37 24.33
N VAL A 84 -20.78 -12.68 24.44
CA VAL A 84 -22.06 -13.10 23.82
C VAL A 84 -22.40 -12.12 22.69
N GLY A 85 -22.89 -12.62 21.57
CA GLY A 85 -23.36 -11.81 20.45
C GLY A 85 -24.78 -11.27 20.67
N LEU A 86 -25.18 -10.26 19.89
CA LEU A 86 -26.56 -9.76 19.88
C LEU A 86 -27.60 -10.80 19.39
N ASP A 87 -27.16 -11.96 18.89
CA ASP A 87 -28.00 -13.12 18.55
C ASP A 87 -28.02 -14.21 19.65
N GLY A 88 -27.37 -13.96 20.79
CA GLY A 88 -27.28 -14.89 21.92
C GLY A 88 -26.22 -15.99 21.79
N ARG A 89 -25.45 -16.05 20.70
CA ARG A 89 -24.36 -17.04 20.55
C ARG A 89 -23.10 -16.61 21.29
N GLY A 90 -22.30 -17.58 21.73
CA GLY A 90 -20.94 -17.31 22.20
C GLY A 90 -20.04 -16.89 21.04
N LEU A 91 -19.32 -15.78 21.20
CA LEU A 91 -18.36 -15.25 20.22
C LEU A 91 -16.95 -15.20 20.85
N SER A 92 -15.93 -15.48 20.04
CA SER A 92 -14.51 -15.30 20.39
C SER A 92 -13.85 -14.47 19.31
N ILE A 93 -13.02 -13.49 19.69
CA ILE A 93 -12.42 -12.60 18.68
C ILE A 93 -11.41 -13.33 17.79
N SER A 94 -10.81 -14.41 18.29
CA SER A 94 -9.93 -15.30 17.52
C SER A 94 -10.61 -15.92 16.30
N SER A 95 -11.94 -16.03 16.27
CA SER A 95 -12.71 -16.55 15.15
C SER A 95 -12.83 -15.60 13.95
N PHE A 96 -12.30 -14.39 14.04
CA PHE A 96 -12.33 -13.36 12.99
C PHE A 96 -10.94 -13.01 12.44
N ILE A 97 -9.88 -13.61 12.98
CA ILE A 97 -8.48 -13.52 12.53
C ILE A 97 -8.27 -14.45 11.31
N GLY A 98 -7.25 -14.18 10.48
CA GLY A 98 -7.06 -14.77 9.15
C GLY A 98 -7.58 -13.90 8.00
N LYS A 99 -8.24 -12.79 8.33
CA LYS A 99 -8.46 -11.61 7.47
C LYS A 99 -8.12 -10.37 8.29
N ARG A 100 -7.84 -9.25 7.62
CA ARG A 100 -7.78 -7.93 8.28
C ARG A 100 -9.08 -7.68 9.04
N LEU A 101 -9.03 -7.02 10.18
CA LEU A 101 -10.14 -6.90 11.12
C LEU A 101 -10.40 -5.45 11.50
N VAL A 102 -11.65 -5.02 11.35
CA VAL A 102 -12.17 -3.74 11.85
C VAL A 102 -13.03 -3.99 13.09
N LEU A 103 -12.59 -3.51 14.25
CA LEU A 103 -13.40 -3.47 15.46
C LEU A 103 -14.14 -2.13 15.56
N PHE A 104 -15.47 -2.14 15.56
CA PHE A 104 -16.30 -0.95 15.77
C PHE A 104 -16.96 -0.98 17.15
N PHE A 105 -16.41 -0.20 18.08
CA PHE A 105 -16.98 0.05 19.40
C PHE A 105 -17.99 1.19 19.29
N TYR A 106 -19.22 0.99 19.78
CA TYR A 106 -20.27 2.01 19.71
C TYR A 106 -21.24 1.99 20.89
N ASN A 107 -21.57 3.16 21.42
CA ASN A 107 -22.72 3.36 22.30
C ASN A 107 -23.90 3.92 21.48
N PRO A 108 -24.97 3.15 21.25
CA PRO A 108 -26.10 3.57 20.39
C PRO A 108 -26.93 4.73 20.96
N ASP A 109 -26.71 5.17 22.20
CA ASP A 109 -27.32 6.38 22.77
C ASP A 109 -26.55 7.67 22.43
N THR A 110 -25.61 7.64 21.48
CA THR A 110 -24.73 8.77 21.11
C THR A 110 -24.76 9.10 19.62
N VAL A 111 -24.53 10.37 19.26
CA VAL A 111 -24.65 10.86 17.87
C VAL A 111 -23.42 10.48 17.04
N GLU A 112 -22.26 10.49 17.69
CA GLU A 112 -20.95 10.08 17.21
C GLU A 112 -20.97 8.61 16.72
N ALA A 113 -21.63 7.73 17.50
CA ALA A 113 -21.88 6.35 17.08
C ALA A 113 -22.76 6.29 15.83
N GLY A 114 -23.74 7.18 15.70
CA GLY A 114 -24.60 7.32 14.52
C GLY A 114 -23.80 7.51 13.23
N PHE A 115 -22.95 8.54 13.18
CA PHE A 115 -22.13 8.86 12.00
C PHE A 115 -21.06 7.80 11.71
N ALA A 116 -20.37 7.32 12.77
CA ALA A 116 -19.40 6.23 12.64
C ALA A 116 -20.07 4.94 12.11
N GLY A 117 -21.32 4.70 12.51
CA GLY A 117 -22.13 3.58 12.04
C GLY A 117 -22.52 3.68 10.56
N ASP A 118 -22.86 4.88 10.07
CA ASP A 118 -23.12 5.08 8.63
C ASP A 118 -21.86 4.85 7.79
N ALA A 119 -20.71 5.37 8.24
CA ALA A 119 -19.41 5.14 7.60
C ALA A 119 -19.04 3.65 7.57
N ILE A 120 -19.24 2.94 8.69
CA ILE A 120 -19.05 1.49 8.79
C ILE A 120 -20.02 0.73 7.88
N ALA A 121 -21.28 1.17 7.73
CA ALA A 121 -22.26 0.53 6.85
C ALA A 121 -21.90 0.66 5.35
N GLU A 122 -21.36 1.81 4.92
CA GLU A 122 -20.86 1.96 3.55
C GLU A 122 -19.58 1.13 3.31
N VAL A 123 -18.63 1.16 4.24
CA VAL A 123 -17.38 0.38 4.17
C VAL A 123 -17.66 -1.14 4.23
N ALA A 124 -18.67 -1.59 4.97
CA ALA A 124 -19.10 -2.99 5.05
C ALA A 124 -19.45 -3.61 3.70
N LYS A 125 -19.94 -2.80 2.74
CA LYS A 125 -20.32 -3.25 1.39
C LYS A 125 -19.10 -3.65 0.55
N LEU A 126 -17.90 -3.18 0.91
CA LEU A 126 -16.64 -3.45 0.21
C LEU A 126 -15.84 -4.60 0.83
N ARG A 127 -16.25 -5.09 2.01
CA ARG A 127 -15.44 -5.95 2.89
C ARG A 127 -15.06 -7.31 2.31
N GLN A 128 -15.92 -7.87 1.44
CA GLN A 128 -15.64 -9.14 0.78
C GLN A 128 -14.49 -8.96 -0.21
N LYS A 129 -14.70 -8.24 -1.32
CA LYS A 129 -13.69 -7.83 -2.34
C LYS A 129 -12.37 -7.21 -1.84
N ASN A 130 -12.25 -6.83 -0.57
CA ASN A 130 -11.08 -6.16 0.01
C ASN A 130 -10.48 -6.91 1.21
N ASN A 131 -10.89 -8.17 1.41
CA ASN A 131 -10.35 -9.10 2.40
C ASN A 131 -10.32 -8.59 3.86
N PHE A 132 -11.41 -8.00 4.33
CA PHE A 132 -11.52 -7.63 5.75
C PHE A 132 -12.84 -8.05 6.39
N ASN A 133 -12.79 -8.32 7.69
CA ASN A 133 -13.92 -8.56 8.56
C ASN A 133 -14.27 -7.26 9.31
N ILE A 134 -15.55 -7.08 9.63
CA ILE A 134 -16.01 -6.07 10.60
C ILE A 134 -16.63 -6.83 11.78
N VAL A 135 -16.36 -6.36 13.00
CA VAL A 135 -16.97 -6.86 14.23
C VAL A 135 -17.39 -5.66 15.09
N GLY A 136 -18.67 -5.62 15.49
CA GLY A 136 -19.17 -4.60 16.40
C GLY A 136 -18.95 -4.97 17.88
N VAL A 137 -18.86 -3.95 18.73
CA VAL A 137 -18.90 -4.08 20.19
C VAL A 137 -19.86 -3.00 20.72
N ALA A 138 -21.06 -3.40 21.12
CA ALA A 138 -22.09 -2.49 21.57
C ALA A 138 -21.93 -2.17 23.05
N MET A 139 -21.52 -0.95 23.38
CA MET A 139 -21.12 -0.51 24.72
C MET A 139 -22.25 0.20 25.47
N GLY A 140 -22.40 -0.10 26.76
CA GLY A 140 -23.09 0.73 27.76
C GLY A 140 -24.62 0.90 27.62
N ALA A 141 -25.20 0.52 26.49
CA ALA A 141 -26.64 0.47 26.25
C ALA A 141 -27.19 -0.95 26.45
N SER A 142 -28.49 -1.09 26.68
CA SER A 142 -29.12 -2.41 26.80
C SER A 142 -29.22 -3.14 25.46
N HIS A 143 -29.17 -4.48 25.49
CA HIS A 143 -29.30 -5.36 24.33
C HIS A 143 -30.37 -4.95 23.29
N PRO A 144 -31.62 -4.57 23.68
CA PRO A 144 -32.64 -4.16 22.71
C PRO A 144 -32.41 -2.78 22.06
N LYS A 145 -31.53 -1.93 22.64
CA LYS A 145 -31.05 -0.70 21.97
C LYS A 145 -29.93 -1.04 20.99
N ALA A 146 -28.96 -1.85 21.41
CA ALA A 146 -27.84 -2.28 20.58
C ALA A 146 -28.31 -3.00 19.31
N ALA A 147 -29.25 -3.93 19.44
CA ALA A 147 -29.86 -4.64 18.32
C ALA A 147 -30.71 -3.71 17.43
N ARG A 148 -31.43 -2.73 18.00
CA ARG A 148 -32.19 -1.74 17.22
C ARG A 148 -31.25 -0.92 16.33
N PHE A 149 -30.21 -0.34 16.92
CA PHE A 149 -29.22 0.47 16.19
C PHE A 149 -28.57 -0.32 15.05
N ALA A 150 -28.20 -1.58 15.30
CA ALA A 150 -27.64 -2.46 14.28
C ALA A 150 -28.61 -2.71 13.11
N ASN A 151 -29.91 -2.91 13.39
CA ASN A 151 -30.94 -3.05 12.36
C ASN A 151 -31.20 -1.73 11.61
N GLU A 152 -31.21 -0.59 12.30
CA GLU A 152 -31.40 0.74 11.70
C GLU A 152 -30.24 1.14 10.77
N LYS A 153 -29.01 0.71 11.09
CA LYS A 153 -27.80 0.89 10.26
C LYS A 153 -27.55 -0.27 9.27
N LEU A 154 -28.46 -1.24 9.18
CA LEU A 154 -28.37 -2.42 8.29
C LEU A 154 -27.07 -3.24 8.45
N PHE A 155 -26.56 -3.38 9.68
CA PHE A 155 -25.34 -4.14 9.96
C PHE A 155 -25.54 -5.65 9.71
N ASP A 156 -24.71 -6.20 8.83
CA ASP A 156 -24.72 -7.59 8.38
C ASP A 156 -23.50 -8.39 8.89
N PHE A 157 -22.94 -7.95 10.01
CA PHE A 157 -21.75 -8.49 10.65
C PHE A 157 -22.00 -8.82 12.14
N GLN A 158 -21.06 -9.55 12.76
CA GLN A 158 -21.19 -10.00 14.14
C GLN A 158 -20.95 -8.88 15.15
N ILE A 159 -21.74 -8.83 16.21
CA ILE A 159 -21.69 -7.76 17.21
C ILE A 159 -21.72 -8.37 18.61
N PHE A 160 -20.68 -8.09 19.40
CA PHE A 160 -20.64 -8.41 20.83
C PHE A 160 -21.57 -7.48 21.62
N ASP A 161 -22.34 -8.07 22.55
CA ASP A 161 -23.01 -7.34 23.62
C ASP A 161 -21.98 -7.02 24.71
N ASP A 162 -21.59 -5.75 24.81
CA ASP A 162 -20.73 -5.23 25.88
C ASP A 162 -21.47 -4.15 26.70
N SER A 163 -22.76 -4.40 26.96
CA SER A 163 -23.58 -3.60 27.88
C SER A 163 -22.97 -3.47 29.28
N GLY A 164 -22.14 -4.44 29.69
CA GLY A 164 -21.33 -4.41 30.92
C GLY A 164 -19.94 -3.77 30.81
N ALA A 165 -19.54 -3.26 29.64
CA ALA A 165 -18.25 -2.62 29.35
C ALA A 165 -17.00 -3.46 29.72
N ALA A 166 -17.10 -4.78 29.69
CA ALA A 166 -16.00 -5.69 30.02
C ALA A 166 -14.95 -5.78 28.89
N ILE A 167 -15.38 -5.76 27.63
CA ILE A 167 -14.49 -5.79 26.46
C ILE A 167 -13.84 -4.41 26.27
N ALA A 168 -14.66 -3.34 26.27
CA ALA A 168 -14.21 -1.96 26.20
C ALA A 168 -13.24 -1.61 27.34
N GLY A 169 -13.58 -1.99 28.58
CA GLY A 169 -12.73 -1.80 29.76
C GLY A 169 -11.39 -2.54 29.66
N LYS A 170 -11.39 -3.80 29.18
CA LYS A 170 -10.16 -4.58 28.95
C LYS A 170 -9.24 -3.96 27.90
N LEU A 171 -9.81 -3.34 26.87
CA LEU A 171 -9.07 -2.71 25.76
C LEU A 171 -8.81 -1.21 25.98
N GLY A 172 -9.24 -0.65 27.12
CA GLY A 172 -9.03 0.77 27.47
C GLY A 172 -9.87 1.76 26.65
N VAL A 173 -10.91 1.30 25.94
CA VAL A 173 -11.79 2.13 25.12
C VAL A 173 -12.64 3.04 26.02
N ARG A 174 -12.58 4.35 25.79
CA ARG A 174 -13.28 5.38 26.59
C ARG A 174 -14.16 6.33 25.78
N SER A 175 -13.95 6.42 24.47
CA SER A 175 -14.79 7.19 23.57
C SER A 175 -16.15 6.51 23.39
N PRO A 176 -17.26 7.26 23.17
CA PRO A 176 -18.58 6.67 22.94
C PRO A 176 -18.66 5.90 21.61
N ALA A 177 -17.81 6.26 20.64
CA ALA A 177 -17.54 5.49 19.43
C ALA A 177 -16.03 5.40 19.20
N ALA A 178 -15.55 4.25 18.74
CA ALA A 178 -14.17 4.04 18.31
C ALA A 178 -14.10 2.96 17.23
N ILE A 179 -13.22 3.12 16.25
CA ILE A 179 -12.90 2.11 15.24
C ILE A 179 -11.41 1.78 15.31
N PHE A 180 -11.06 0.50 15.33
CA PHE A 180 -9.67 0.04 15.32
C PHE A 180 -9.45 -0.98 14.21
N GLY A 181 -8.37 -0.82 13.45
CA GLY A 181 -7.95 -1.74 12.40
C GLY A 181 -6.79 -2.62 12.82
N PHE A 182 -6.84 -3.88 12.40
CA PHE A 182 -5.82 -4.89 12.62
C PHE A 182 -5.56 -5.68 11.33
N ASP A 183 -4.33 -6.14 11.15
CA ASP A 183 -3.96 -7.00 10.02
C ASP A 183 -4.48 -8.45 10.15
N GLU A 184 -4.11 -9.33 9.22
CA GLU A 184 -4.65 -10.69 9.16
C GLU A 184 -4.22 -11.61 10.31
N GLU A 185 -3.18 -11.24 11.04
CA GLU A 185 -2.73 -11.96 12.26
C GLU A 185 -3.22 -11.26 13.55
N GLY A 186 -3.96 -10.15 13.41
CA GLY A 186 -4.56 -9.42 14.52
C GLY A 186 -3.63 -8.39 15.17
N TYR A 187 -2.62 -7.88 14.48
CA TYR A 187 -1.77 -6.79 14.97
C TYR A 187 -2.32 -5.42 14.60
N PHE A 188 -2.24 -4.47 15.52
CA PHE A 188 -2.82 -3.13 15.40
C PHE A 188 -2.17 -2.31 14.26
N GLU A 189 -3.00 -1.84 13.33
CA GLU A 189 -2.62 -0.95 12.23
C GLU A 189 -3.03 0.51 12.49
N PHE A 190 -4.29 0.76 12.86
CA PHE A 190 -4.84 2.11 12.99
C PHE A 190 -5.97 2.22 14.03
N GLY A 191 -6.27 3.45 14.46
CA GLY A 191 -7.35 3.73 15.40
C GLY A 191 -7.97 5.11 15.19
N MET A 192 -9.31 5.16 15.23
CA MET A 192 -10.15 6.35 15.15
C MET A 192 -10.99 6.41 16.44
N GLY A 193 -10.78 7.44 17.27
CA GLY A 193 -11.42 7.55 18.60
C GLY A 193 -12.20 8.84 18.82
N TYR A 194 -12.39 9.64 17.76
CA TYR A 194 -13.11 10.90 17.76
C TYR A 194 -13.82 11.00 16.41
N PHE A 195 -15.11 11.30 16.42
CA PHE A 195 -15.95 11.36 15.23
C PHE A 195 -16.62 12.72 15.18
N THR A 196 -16.63 13.28 13.97
CA THR A 196 -17.21 14.58 13.68
C THR A 196 -18.70 14.61 14.05
N LYS A 197 -19.23 15.79 14.40
CA LYS A 197 -20.67 16.00 14.60
C LYS A 197 -21.21 17.31 14.02
N ASP A 198 -20.38 18.35 13.92
CA ASP A 198 -20.77 19.70 13.50
C ASP A 198 -20.27 20.04 12.08
N ALA A 199 -19.57 19.11 11.41
CA ALA A 199 -19.19 19.24 10.00
C ALA A 199 -20.36 18.96 9.03
N PRO A 200 -20.27 19.38 7.75
CA PRO A 200 -21.34 19.19 6.76
C PRO A 200 -21.62 17.74 6.32
N ASP A 201 -20.63 16.85 6.42
CA ASP A 201 -20.74 15.41 6.11
C ASP A 201 -19.90 14.57 7.11
N PRO A 202 -20.34 14.43 8.38
CA PRO A 202 -19.54 13.77 9.42
C PRO A 202 -19.30 12.28 9.15
N ALA A 203 -20.32 11.60 8.63
CA ALA A 203 -20.24 10.20 8.24
C ALA A 203 -19.27 10.00 7.06
N GLY A 204 -19.34 10.86 6.05
CA GLY A 204 -18.46 10.76 4.89
C GLY A 204 -17.00 11.11 5.17
N ILE A 205 -16.71 12.03 6.10
CA ILE A 205 -15.34 12.25 6.59
C ILE A 205 -14.79 10.97 7.21
N ALA A 206 -15.55 10.30 8.08
CA ALA A 206 -15.15 9.03 8.66
C ALA A 206 -15.04 7.91 7.60
N GLU A 207 -15.89 7.91 6.58
CA GLU A 207 -15.86 6.95 5.47
C GLU A 207 -14.60 7.12 4.59
N ASP A 208 -14.23 8.37 4.23
CA ASP A 208 -13.02 8.67 3.48
C ASP A 208 -11.75 8.24 4.26
N GLN A 209 -11.72 8.46 5.58
CA GLN A 209 -10.61 7.99 6.43
C GLN A 209 -10.54 6.47 6.53
N LEU A 210 -11.67 5.78 6.70
CA LEU A 210 -11.70 4.31 6.71
C LEU A 210 -11.21 3.75 5.37
N ARG A 211 -11.57 4.38 4.25
CA ARG A 211 -11.06 4.04 2.91
C ARG A 211 -9.56 4.27 2.80
N GLU A 212 -9.05 5.39 3.32
CA GLU A 212 -7.61 5.67 3.35
C GLU A 212 -6.84 4.63 4.18
N TYR A 213 -7.29 4.32 5.41
CA TYR A 213 -6.62 3.35 6.28
C TYR A 213 -6.73 1.89 5.78
N LEU A 214 -7.90 1.47 5.28
CA LEU A 214 -8.12 0.11 4.76
C LEU A 214 -7.64 -0.09 3.31
N ARG A 215 -7.12 0.97 2.68
CA ARG A 215 -6.58 1.03 1.31
C ARG A 215 -7.64 0.72 0.23
N LEU A 216 -8.86 1.17 0.48
CA LEU A 216 -10.01 0.99 -0.40
C LEU A 216 -10.06 2.10 -1.48
N PRO A 217 -10.85 1.93 -2.54
CA PRO A 217 -11.12 3.01 -3.51
C PRO A 217 -11.67 4.28 -2.83
N LYS A 218 -11.15 5.44 -3.25
CA LYS A 218 -11.62 6.78 -2.82
C LYS A 218 -13.10 6.97 -3.22
N ARG A 219 -13.88 7.75 -2.47
CA ARG A 219 -15.30 8.03 -2.82
C ARG A 219 -15.40 8.78 -4.15
N VAL A 220 -16.41 8.44 -4.96
CA VAL A 220 -16.70 9.15 -6.22
C VAL A 220 -17.48 10.43 -5.91
N THR A 221 -16.76 11.48 -5.55
CA THR A 221 -17.32 12.81 -5.28
C THR A 221 -17.52 13.62 -6.56
N GLY A 222 -18.13 14.80 -6.46
CA GLY A 222 -18.28 15.74 -7.59
C GLY A 222 -16.97 16.28 -8.19
N THR A 223 -15.81 15.98 -7.58
CA THR A 223 -14.48 16.30 -8.13
C THR A 223 -13.78 15.12 -8.80
N ALA A 224 -14.44 13.96 -8.90
CA ALA A 224 -13.88 12.78 -9.55
C ALA A 224 -13.38 13.08 -10.98
N GLY A 225 -12.14 12.68 -11.26
CA GLY A 225 -11.51 12.92 -12.56
C GLY A 225 -10.95 14.33 -12.79
N GLN A 226 -11.05 15.26 -11.84
CA GLN A 226 -10.34 16.55 -11.91
C GLN A 226 -8.84 16.34 -11.66
N LEU A 227 -7.98 17.04 -12.42
CA LEU A 227 -6.52 16.99 -12.22
C LEU A 227 -6.09 17.75 -10.96
N ASP A 228 -6.73 18.88 -10.64
CA ASP A 228 -6.48 19.64 -9.42
C ASP A 228 -7.68 19.62 -8.46
N PRO A 229 -7.87 18.53 -7.68
CA PRO A 229 -8.95 18.41 -6.71
C PRO A 229 -8.62 19.05 -5.35
N ARG A 230 -7.59 19.93 -5.25
CA ARG A 230 -7.10 20.44 -3.96
C ARG A 230 -8.22 21.03 -3.10
N PRO A 231 -8.41 20.57 -1.85
CA PRO A 231 -9.47 21.07 -0.99
C PRO A 231 -9.20 22.53 -0.59
N THR A 232 -10.27 23.29 -0.42
CA THR A 232 -10.19 24.61 0.20
C THR A 232 -10.00 24.42 1.71
N ALA A 233 -9.09 25.18 2.30
CA ALA A 233 -8.84 25.19 3.74
C ALA A 233 -10.10 25.70 4.49
N PRO A 234 -10.64 24.92 5.46
CA PRO A 234 -11.79 25.35 6.24
C PRO A 234 -11.50 26.58 7.12
N THR A 235 -12.41 27.53 7.17
CA THR A 235 -12.30 28.72 8.04
C THR A 235 -12.77 28.41 9.46
N PHE A 236 -12.08 28.95 10.47
CA PHE A 236 -12.43 28.83 11.89
C PHE A 236 -12.19 30.15 12.64
N SER A 237 -12.84 30.32 13.79
CA SER A 237 -12.55 31.37 14.77
C SER A 237 -12.13 30.75 16.09
N ALA A 238 -11.06 31.25 16.73
CA ALA A 238 -10.49 30.64 17.93
C ALA A 238 -9.84 31.65 18.89
N ASN A 239 -9.91 31.38 20.20
CA ASN A 239 -9.23 32.22 21.19
C ASN A 239 -7.71 32.12 21.05
N GLN A 240 -7.01 33.26 21.19
CA GLN A 240 -5.56 33.38 21.02
C GLN A 240 -4.79 33.25 22.34
N LEU A 241 -3.48 32.95 22.27
CA LEU A 241 -2.56 33.14 23.38
C LEU A 241 -2.11 34.61 23.45
N ASP A 242 -2.29 35.23 24.61
CA ASP A 242 -1.76 36.55 24.99
C ASP A 242 -2.12 37.72 24.05
N ILE A 243 -3.20 37.56 23.27
CA ILE A 243 -3.84 38.58 22.45
C ILE A 243 -5.32 38.61 22.85
N GLU A 244 -5.89 39.81 23.03
CA GLU A 244 -7.30 39.98 23.32
C GLU A 244 -8.17 39.77 22.07
N GLY A 245 -9.26 39.01 22.22
CA GLY A 245 -10.15 38.66 21.12
C GLY A 245 -9.70 37.46 20.29
N ASP A 246 -10.61 36.99 19.44
CA ASP A 246 -10.44 35.76 18.68
C ASP A 246 -9.72 35.99 17.34
N PHE A 247 -9.01 34.97 16.88
CA PHE A 247 -8.48 34.90 15.53
C PHE A 247 -9.45 34.16 14.63
N ASP A 248 -9.97 34.86 13.61
CA ASP A 248 -10.64 34.28 12.46
C ASP A 248 -9.62 34.01 11.34
N LEU A 249 -9.53 32.77 10.86
CA LEU A 249 -8.66 32.42 9.73
C LEU A 249 -9.00 33.19 8.45
N ALA A 250 -10.27 33.57 8.24
CA ALA A 250 -10.68 34.37 7.08
C ALA A 250 -10.08 35.79 7.11
N SER A 251 -9.66 36.30 8.27
CA SER A 251 -9.01 37.62 8.39
C SER A 251 -7.66 37.73 7.67
N ILE A 252 -7.04 36.59 7.32
CA ILE A 252 -5.77 36.52 6.57
C ILE A 252 -5.94 35.98 5.14
N ALA A 253 -7.17 35.92 4.62
CA ALA A 253 -7.43 35.49 3.25
C ALA A 253 -6.58 36.27 2.22
N GLY A 254 -6.07 35.56 1.20
CA GLY A 254 -5.14 36.13 0.22
C GLY A 254 -3.65 36.03 0.60
N LYS A 255 -3.33 35.76 1.88
CA LYS A 255 -1.96 35.42 2.31
C LYS A 255 -1.72 33.90 2.22
N PRO A 256 -0.49 33.45 1.89
CA PRO A 256 -0.11 32.06 2.15
C PRO A 256 -0.13 31.82 3.67
N THR A 257 -0.52 30.63 4.09
CA THR A 257 -0.60 30.28 5.52
C THR A 257 0.06 28.93 5.77
N VAL A 258 0.82 28.83 6.85
CA VAL A 258 1.23 27.55 7.45
C VAL A 258 0.38 27.36 8.69
N LEU A 259 -0.45 26.33 8.69
CA LEU A 259 -1.27 25.95 9.84
C LEU A 259 -0.68 24.68 10.46
N ILE A 260 -0.36 24.71 11.75
CA ILE A 260 0.23 23.56 12.45
C ILE A 260 -0.57 23.21 13.70
N PHE A 261 -1.10 22.00 13.75
CA PHE A 261 -1.75 21.43 14.94
C PHE A 261 -0.70 20.78 15.84
N PHE A 262 -0.72 21.09 17.13
CA PHE A 262 0.36 20.70 18.04
C PHE A 262 -0.07 20.40 19.48
N LEU A 263 0.76 19.60 20.16
CA LEU A 263 0.70 19.36 21.61
C LEU A 263 1.95 19.93 22.28
N HIS A 264 1.77 20.73 23.34
CA HIS A 264 2.87 21.38 24.07
C HIS A 264 3.86 20.41 24.73
N THR A 265 3.51 19.14 24.89
CA THR A 265 4.38 18.08 25.41
C THR A 265 5.10 17.25 24.34
N CYS A 266 4.81 17.44 23.05
CA CYS A 266 5.29 16.56 21.98
C CYS A 266 6.63 17.05 21.36
N PRO A 267 7.75 16.30 21.47
CA PRO A 267 9.05 16.70 20.92
C PRO A 267 9.08 16.87 19.39
N HIS A 268 8.21 16.17 18.67
CA HIS A 268 8.05 16.31 17.22
C HIS A 268 7.35 17.63 16.86
N CYS A 269 6.38 18.06 17.66
CA CYS A 269 5.73 19.37 17.51
C CYS A 269 6.71 20.51 17.73
N HIS A 270 7.56 20.40 18.76
CA HIS A 270 8.59 21.39 19.05
C HIS A 270 9.56 21.54 17.86
N ALA A 271 10.10 20.43 17.37
CA ALA A 271 11.03 20.42 16.24
C ALA A 271 10.41 20.98 14.94
N ALA A 272 9.10 20.80 14.72
CA ALA A 272 8.38 21.40 13.60
C ALA A 272 8.20 22.92 13.78
N LEU A 273 7.72 23.37 14.95
CA LEU A 273 7.52 24.80 15.26
C LEU A 273 8.84 25.59 15.18
N GLU A 274 9.91 25.04 15.74
CA GLU A 274 11.27 25.59 15.69
C GLU A 274 11.74 25.75 14.23
N PHE A 275 11.64 24.68 13.43
CA PHE A 275 11.99 24.69 12.01
C PHE A 275 11.15 25.71 11.20
N LEU A 276 9.84 25.77 11.44
CA LEU A 276 8.93 26.67 10.73
C LEU A 276 9.23 28.14 11.04
N LYS A 277 9.41 28.50 12.32
CA LYS A 277 9.85 29.85 12.73
C LYS A 277 11.16 30.23 12.03
N GLU A 278 12.13 29.31 12.01
CA GLU A 278 13.44 29.52 11.39
C GLU A 278 13.35 29.69 9.85
N GLN A 279 12.52 28.92 9.14
CA GLN A 279 12.41 29.05 7.67
C GLN A 279 11.62 30.29 7.26
N LEU A 280 10.53 30.62 7.97
CA LEU A 280 9.69 31.77 7.63
C LEU A 280 10.39 33.09 7.91
N ALA A 281 11.27 33.15 8.92
CA ALA A 281 12.14 34.29 9.18
C ALA A 281 13.10 34.61 8.01
N LYS A 282 13.53 33.58 7.25
CA LYS A 282 14.42 33.74 6.07
C LYS A 282 13.71 34.30 4.83
N LEU A 283 12.39 34.39 4.85
CA LEU A 283 11.61 34.95 3.74
C LEU A 283 11.46 36.48 3.86
N PRO A 284 11.43 37.22 2.73
CA PRO A 284 11.04 38.62 2.72
C PRO A 284 9.67 38.82 3.36
N GLU A 285 9.50 39.85 4.17
CA GLU A 285 8.28 40.08 4.96
C GLU A 285 7.01 40.12 4.09
N ALA A 286 7.05 40.84 2.95
CA ALA A 286 5.95 40.90 1.98
C ALA A 286 5.65 39.58 1.24
N GLN A 287 6.44 38.53 1.46
CA GLN A 287 6.23 37.18 0.93
C GLN A 287 6.01 36.14 2.04
N ARG A 288 6.18 36.49 3.32
CA ARG A 288 6.17 35.56 4.44
C ARG A 288 4.75 35.01 4.68
N PRO A 289 4.56 33.67 4.70
CA PRO A 289 3.33 33.06 5.16
C PRO A 289 3.02 33.43 6.62
N GLU A 290 1.74 33.58 6.94
CA GLU A 290 1.30 33.61 8.34
C GLU A 290 1.51 32.22 8.95
N LEU A 291 2.08 32.15 10.16
CA LEU A 291 2.21 30.90 10.91
C LEU A 291 1.17 30.88 12.04
N VAL A 292 0.17 30.01 11.88
CA VAL A 292 -0.90 29.80 12.86
C VAL A 292 -0.71 28.43 13.49
N ALA A 293 -0.53 28.39 14.81
CA ALA A 293 -0.30 27.18 15.56
C ALA A 293 -1.52 26.85 16.43
N VAL A 294 -2.26 25.80 16.07
CA VAL A 294 -3.46 25.35 16.80
C VAL A 294 -3.04 24.39 17.90
N SER A 295 -3.20 24.79 19.15
CA SER A 295 -2.91 23.91 20.28
C SER A 295 -4.09 22.98 20.52
N ALA A 296 -3.85 21.67 20.36
CA ALA A 296 -4.77 20.58 20.64
C ALA A 296 -5.02 20.35 22.15
N ALA A 297 -4.44 21.20 23.01
CA ALA A 297 -4.58 21.12 24.46
C ALA A 297 -4.86 22.50 25.05
N ASN A 298 -6.05 22.67 25.61
CA ASN A 298 -6.50 23.89 26.29
C ASN A 298 -5.78 24.08 27.65
N ARG A 299 -4.47 24.38 27.63
CA ARG A 299 -3.62 24.65 28.80
C ARG A 299 -2.73 25.90 28.57
N PRO A 300 -3.29 27.12 28.61
CA PRO A 300 -2.56 28.33 28.22
C PRO A 300 -1.25 28.58 28.98
N SER A 301 -1.16 28.24 30.26
CA SER A 301 0.07 28.37 31.05
C SER A 301 1.20 27.46 30.55
N ALA A 302 0.92 26.17 30.37
CA ALA A 302 1.89 25.19 29.88
C ALA A 302 2.28 25.42 28.41
N VAL A 303 1.38 26.00 27.61
CA VAL A 303 1.71 26.45 26.25
C VAL A 303 2.62 27.68 26.28
N ARG A 304 2.38 28.67 27.15
CA ARG A 304 3.25 29.85 27.29
C ARG A 304 4.65 29.46 27.79
N GLU A 305 4.73 28.61 28.81
CA GLU A 305 5.99 28.06 29.32
C GLU A 305 6.80 27.39 28.18
N MET A 306 6.12 26.59 27.35
CA MET A 306 6.74 25.94 26.18
C MET A 306 7.19 26.95 25.10
N VAL A 307 6.48 28.08 24.94
CA VAL A 307 6.88 29.17 24.03
C VAL A 307 8.17 29.84 24.51
N GLU A 308 8.20 30.23 25.79
CA GLU A 308 9.33 30.92 26.42
C GLU A 308 10.58 30.02 26.47
N GLN A 309 10.44 28.76 26.87
CA GLN A 309 11.56 27.81 26.96
C GLN A 309 12.19 27.44 25.61
N ARG A 310 11.49 27.68 24.49
CA ARG A 310 11.93 27.28 23.15
C ARG A 310 12.20 28.45 22.20
N GLY A 311 12.01 29.69 22.65
CA GLY A 311 12.15 30.86 21.78
C GLY A 311 11.15 30.84 20.63
N LEU A 312 9.87 30.55 20.90
CA LEU A 312 8.79 30.45 19.90
C LEU A 312 7.86 31.69 19.87
N GLU A 313 8.29 32.81 20.44
CA GLU A 313 7.56 34.08 20.49
C GLU A 313 7.27 34.61 19.07
N GLY A 314 6.16 35.32 18.92
CA GLY A 314 5.73 35.86 17.62
C GLY A 314 5.05 34.85 16.70
N ILE A 315 4.97 33.57 17.07
CA ILE A 315 4.04 32.62 16.45
C ILE A 315 2.62 32.92 16.94
N ARG A 316 1.62 32.99 16.04
CA ARG A 316 0.23 33.12 16.45
C ARG A 316 -0.28 31.78 16.94
N ILE A 317 -0.40 31.62 18.26
CA ILE A 317 -0.98 30.43 18.87
C ILE A 317 -2.47 30.65 19.14
N VAL A 318 -3.28 29.67 18.75
CA VAL A 318 -4.73 29.60 19.02
C VAL A 318 -5.05 28.31 19.75
N PHE A 319 -6.17 28.28 20.48
CA PHE A 319 -6.60 27.10 21.24
C PHE A 319 -7.81 26.45 20.59
N ASP A 320 -7.67 25.18 20.19
CA ASP A 320 -8.83 24.34 19.95
C ASP A 320 -9.35 23.87 21.32
N ARG A 321 -10.47 24.46 21.76
CA ARG A 321 -11.04 24.24 23.11
C ARG A 321 -12.07 23.12 23.14
N THR A 322 -12.65 22.80 22.00
CA THR A 322 -13.81 21.92 21.82
C THR A 322 -13.47 20.69 20.98
N GLY A 323 -12.50 20.81 20.06
CA GLY A 323 -12.10 19.79 19.08
C GLY A 323 -12.45 20.18 17.65
N ASP A 324 -13.34 21.16 17.47
CA ASP A 324 -13.99 21.50 16.20
C ASP A 324 -13.00 21.95 15.11
N ILE A 325 -11.84 22.50 15.47
CA ILE A 325 -10.83 22.95 14.50
C ILE A 325 -10.06 21.75 13.96
N MET A 326 -9.62 20.86 14.85
CA MET A 326 -9.03 19.57 14.50
C MET A 326 -10.03 18.70 13.73
N GLU A 327 -11.30 18.69 14.15
CA GLU A 327 -12.42 18.01 13.49
C GLU A 327 -12.51 18.42 12.01
N THR A 328 -12.62 19.73 11.76
CA THR A 328 -12.86 20.27 10.42
C THR A 328 -11.64 20.09 9.49
N TYR A 329 -10.42 20.04 10.04
CA TYR A 329 -9.19 19.73 9.30
C TYR A 329 -8.85 18.23 9.22
N GLY A 330 -9.61 17.38 9.89
CA GLY A 330 -9.39 15.93 9.91
C GLY A 330 -8.15 15.48 10.69
N VAL A 331 -7.84 16.13 11.81
CA VAL A 331 -6.64 15.92 12.64
C VAL A 331 -6.96 15.10 13.90
N PHE A 332 -6.91 13.76 13.76
CA PHE A 332 -7.34 12.85 14.84
C PHE A 332 -6.17 12.17 15.59
N ALA A 333 -5.00 12.09 14.95
CA ALA A 333 -3.80 11.45 15.49
C ALA A 333 -2.55 11.98 14.75
N GLY A 334 -1.35 11.61 15.21
CA GLY A 334 -0.10 11.85 14.48
C GLY A 334 0.43 13.29 14.56
N PHE A 335 0.41 13.92 15.74
CA PHE A 335 0.94 15.28 15.93
C PHE A 335 2.47 15.38 15.75
N PRO A 336 3.01 16.46 15.15
CA PRO A 336 2.28 17.61 14.61
C PRO A 336 1.59 17.30 13.28
N ASP A 337 0.56 18.07 12.95
CA ASP A 337 -0.09 18.00 11.63
C ASP A 337 0.01 19.38 10.97
N VAL A 338 0.67 19.45 9.81
CA VAL A 338 1.13 20.70 9.19
C VAL A 338 0.50 20.85 7.81
N PHE A 339 -0.37 21.84 7.66
CA PHE A 339 -1.06 22.16 6.41
C PHE A 339 -0.43 23.40 5.78
N LEU A 340 -0.05 23.29 4.51
CA LEU A 340 0.42 24.42 3.72
C LEU A 340 -0.72 24.92 2.84
N ILE A 341 -1.08 26.19 3.01
CA ILE A 341 -2.24 26.82 2.37
C ILE A 341 -1.73 27.95 1.47
N ASP A 342 -2.18 27.98 0.22
CA ASP A 342 -1.79 29.02 -0.74
C ASP A 342 -2.64 30.30 -0.64
N LYS A 343 -2.35 31.28 -1.50
CA LYS A 343 -3.05 32.57 -1.55
C LYS A 343 -4.52 32.46 -1.99
N ALA A 344 -4.93 31.35 -2.60
CA ALA A 344 -6.32 31.07 -2.97
C ALA A 344 -7.07 30.31 -1.85
N GLY A 345 -6.42 30.06 -0.70
CA GLY A 345 -6.99 29.27 0.38
C GLY A 345 -7.01 27.78 0.08
N LYS A 346 -6.20 27.28 -0.86
CA LYS A 346 -6.11 25.83 -1.16
C LYS A 346 -5.04 25.16 -0.32
N ILE A 347 -5.37 24.01 0.25
CA ILE A 347 -4.39 23.13 0.88
C ILE A 347 -3.55 22.49 -0.24
N VAL A 348 -2.27 22.85 -0.32
CA VAL A 348 -1.35 22.30 -1.33
C VAL A 348 -0.51 21.14 -0.81
N HIS A 349 -0.39 21.00 0.51
CA HIS A 349 0.33 19.92 1.18
C HIS A 349 -0.16 19.74 2.62
N ARG A 350 -0.04 18.50 3.12
CA ARG A 350 -0.20 18.11 4.51
C ARG A 350 0.98 17.23 4.93
N THR A 351 1.62 17.53 6.05
CA THR A 351 2.60 16.66 6.71
C THR A 351 2.02 16.21 8.05
N GLN A 352 1.75 14.91 8.19
CA GLN A 352 1.29 14.33 9.45
C GLN A 352 2.47 13.62 10.13
N GLY A 353 2.74 13.95 11.39
CA GLY A 353 3.98 13.62 12.10
C GLY A 353 5.13 14.56 11.76
N TRP A 354 6.35 14.21 12.22
CA TRP A 354 7.57 14.93 11.85
C TRP A 354 8.81 14.04 11.86
N ARG A 355 9.22 13.57 10.67
CA ARG A 355 10.47 12.87 10.39
C ARG A 355 11.60 13.87 10.17
N LYS A 356 12.51 14.00 11.15
CA LYS A 356 13.64 14.96 11.12
C LYS A 356 14.59 14.75 9.93
N ASP A 357 14.65 13.54 9.41
CA ASP A 357 15.41 13.09 8.24
C ASP A 357 14.81 13.53 6.89
N ARG A 358 13.53 13.94 6.86
CA ARG A 358 12.75 14.09 5.63
C ARG A 358 11.93 15.37 5.56
N ASP A 359 11.01 15.56 6.50
CA ASP A 359 9.94 16.55 6.38
C ASP A 359 10.42 18.01 6.42
N PRO A 360 11.53 18.37 7.09
CA PRO A 360 12.17 19.68 6.91
C PRO A 360 12.56 20.01 5.46
N ALA A 361 12.94 19.02 4.65
CA ALA A 361 13.26 19.25 3.24
C ALA A 361 12.00 19.53 2.43
N LEU A 362 11.01 18.64 2.52
CA LEU A 362 9.71 18.77 1.83
C LEU A 362 8.97 20.05 2.22
N ASN A 363 8.86 20.34 3.51
CA ASN A 363 8.19 21.56 3.98
C ASN A 363 8.92 22.83 3.49
N ARG A 364 10.26 22.83 3.44
CA ARG A 364 10.99 23.96 2.85
C ARG A 364 10.65 24.15 1.36
N MET A 365 10.53 23.07 0.59
CA MET A 365 10.12 23.14 -0.81
C MET A 365 8.68 23.64 -0.97
N MET A 366 7.74 23.09 -0.22
CA MET A 366 6.32 23.49 -0.24
C MET A 366 6.11 24.93 0.27
N ILE A 367 6.86 25.40 1.28
CA ILE A 367 6.85 26.80 1.73
C ILE A 367 7.29 27.71 0.58
N THR A 368 8.38 27.39 -0.12
CA THR A 368 8.81 28.19 -1.28
C THR A 368 7.79 28.17 -2.43
N LYS A 369 7.00 27.10 -2.56
CA LYS A 369 5.90 26.99 -3.53
C LYS A 369 4.75 27.95 -3.22
N ILE A 370 4.18 27.92 -2.00
CA ILE A 370 3.00 28.75 -1.67
C ILE A 370 3.25 30.27 -1.72
N VAL A 371 4.50 30.70 -1.57
CA VAL A 371 4.88 32.12 -1.69
C VAL A 371 5.15 32.58 -3.14
N GLY A 372 5.34 31.62 -4.06
CA GLY A 372 5.75 31.89 -5.45
C GLY A 372 7.25 32.11 -5.64
N ALA A 373 8.10 31.57 -4.76
CA ALA A 373 9.55 31.66 -4.87
C ALA A 373 10.14 30.52 -5.71
N LYS A 374 11.41 30.64 -6.11
CA LYS A 374 12.13 29.56 -6.79
C LYS A 374 12.34 28.39 -5.81
N ILE A 375 11.64 27.29 -6.06
CA ILE A 375 11.70 26.06 -5.25
C ILE A 375 13.13 25.48 -5.30
N PRO A 376 13.78 25.19 -4.15
CA PRO A 376 15.03 24.45 -4.10
C PRO A 376 14.76 22.96 -4.33
N MET A 377 15.60 22.28 -5.11
CA MET A 377 15.45 20.84 -5.37
C MET A 377 16.13 20.04 -4.23
N LEU A 378 15.37 19.71 -3.18
CA LEU A 378 15.87 19.04 -1.97
C LEU A 378 15.53 17.54 -1.97
N LEU A 379 16.12 16.81 -2.92
CA LEU A 379 16.00 15.36 -3.04
C LEU A 379 16.92 14.63 -2.05
N ASN A 380 16.61 13.37 -1.71
CA ASN A 380 17.46 12.54 -0.86
C ASN A 380 18.69 12.02 -1.65
N PRO A 381 19.93 12.42 -1.31
CA PRO A 381 21.12 11.96 -2.06
C PRO A 381 21.53 10.52 -1.73
N LYS A 382 21.06 9.96 -0.60
CA LYS A 382 21.50 8.66 -0.06
C LYS A 382 20.44 7.56 -0.13
N GLY A 383 19.20 7.90 -0.50
CA GLY A 383 18.07 7.00 -0.57
C GLY A 383 16.90 7.61 -1.34
N TYR A 384 15.72 7.03 -1.21
CA TYR A 384 14.53 7.46 -1.94
C TYR A 384 13.88 8.67 -1.26
N THR A 385 13.01 9.34 -2.00
CA THR A 385 12.49 10.67 -1.65
C THR A 385 10.96 10.67 -1.53
N GLY A 386 10.27 9.88 -2.35
CA GLY A 386 8.80 9.83 -2.43
C GLY A 386 8.23 10.64 -3.59
N SER A 387 7.10 10.17 -4.12
CA SER A 387 6.37 10.80 -5.24
C SER A 387 5.79 12.18 -4.86
N ASP A 388 5.50 12.40 -3.58
CA ASP A 388 5.03 13.67 -3.01
C ASP A 388 6.07 14.79 -3.15
N VAL A 389 7.37 14.49 -2.96
CA VAL A 389 8.45 15.46 -3.19
C VAL A 389 8.61 15.81 -4.68
N CYS A 390 8.30 14.86 -5.57
CA CYS A 390 8.23 15.14 -7.01
C CYS A 390 7.07 16.10 -7.34
N SER A 391 5.91 15.93 -6.69
CA SER A 391 4.69 16.75 -6.90
C SER A 391 4.86 18.24 -6.58
N VAL A 392 5.90 18.63 -5.84
CA VAL A 392 6.21 20.04 -5.57
C VAL A 392 6.51 20.80 -6.87
N CYS A 393 7.15 20.16 -7.84
CA CYS A 393 7.51 20.75 -9.14
C CYS A 393 6.76 20.12 -10.32
N HIS A 394 6.44 18.83 -10.25
CA HIS A 394 5.83 18.04 -11.31
C HIS A 394 4.34 17.79 -11.03
N GLU A 395 3.57 18.87 -10.94
CA GLU A 395 2.13 18.79 -10.62
C GLU A 395 1.36 17.97 -11.65
N LEU A 396 1.53 18.22 -12.95
CA LEU A 396 0.75 17.53 -13.97
C LEU A 396 1.07 16.02 -14.03
N GLU A 397 2.33 15.66 -13.83
CA GLU A 397 2.77 14.26 -13.76
C GLU A 397 2.23 13.56 -12.51
N ALA A 398 2.28 14.20 -11.34
CA ALA A 398 1.72 13.65 -10.10
C ALA A 398 0.19 13.52 -10.16
N GLN A 399 -0.51 14.56 -10.64
CA GLN A 399 -1.96 14.57 -10.80
C GLN A 399 -2.46 13.51 -11.80
N SER A 400 -1.70 13.25 -12.87
CA SER A 400 -2.02 12.18 -13.82
C SER A 400 -1.62 10.78 -13.34
N TYR A 401 -0.60 10.67 -12.47
CA TYR A 401 -0.19 9.41 -11.84
C TYR A 401 -1.29 8.84 -10.93
N GLU A 402 -2.02 9.66 -10.18
CA GLU A 402 -3.15 9.25 -9.32
C GLU A 402 -4.28 8.50 -10.07
N PHE A 403 -4.37 8.64 -11.40
CA PHE A 403 -5.32 7.91 -12.24
C PHE A 403 -4.77 6.59 -12.82
N THR A 404 -3.58 6.17 -12.39
CA THR A 404 -2.97 4.90 -12.78
C THR A 404 -3.10 3.87 -11.66
N ARG A 405 -3.22 2.58 -12.02
CA ARG A 405 -3.17 1.49 -11.03
C ARG A 405 -1.79 1.31 -10.38
N HIS A 406 -0.76 2.04 -10.84
CA HIS A 406 0.52 2.14 -10.13
C HIS A 406 0.38 2.94 -8.82
N ALA A 407 -0.49 3.95 -8.78
CA ALA A 407 -0.75 4.77 -7.59
C ALA A 407 -1.53 4.05 -6.47
N THR A 408 -2.14 2.90 -6.79
CA THR A 408 -2.84 2.03 -5.83
C THR A 408 -2.29 0.60 -5.85
N ALA A 409 -1.04 0.42 -6.28
CA ALA A 409 -0.45 -0.91 -6.44
C ALA A 409 -0.29 -1.64 -5.11
N TYR A 410 0.06 -0.95 -4.02
CA TYR A 410 0.22 -1.57 -2.71
C TYR A 410 -1.10 -2.17 -2.19
N ASN A 411 -2.23 -1.56 -2.54
CA ASN A 411 -3.57 -1.99 -2.14
C ASN A 411 -3.89 -3.44 -2.57
N THR A 412 -3.32 -3.93 -3.68
CA THR A 412 -3.58 -5.32 -4.12
C THR A 412 -2.90 -6.33 -3.20
N ILE A 413 -1.65 -6.08 -2.78
CA ILE A 413 -0.95 -6.97 -1.84
C ILE A 413 -1.49 -6.83 -0.41
N VAL A 414 -2.04 -5.68 -0.04
CA VAL A 414 -2.88 -5.53 1.17
C VAL A 414 -4.13 -6.41 1.09
N THR A 415 -4.82 -6.42 -0.05
CA THR A 415 -6.03 -7.25 -0.25
C THR A 415 -5.73 -8.74 -0.26
N HIS A 416 -4.59 -9.18 -0.78
CA HIS A 416 -4.20 -10.61 -0.76
C HIS A 416 -3.47 -11.05 0.53
N ASN A 417 -3.29 -10.16 1.53
CA ASN A 417 -2.49 -10.42 2.74
C ASN A 417 -0.99 -10.72 2.47
N GLU A 418 -0.41 -10.13 1.42
CA GLU A 418 0.97 -10.34 0.96
C GLU A 418 1.94 -9.20 1.36
N THR A 419 1.55 -8.34 2.30
CA THR A 419 2.34 -7.18 2.77
C THR A 419 3.67 -7.55 3.44
N ARG A 420 3.87 -8.82 3.80
CA ARG A 420 5.09 -9.36 4.41
C ARG A 420 5.85 -10.34 3.49
N ASN A 421 5.43 -10.49 2.24
CA ASN A 421 6.05 -11.36 1.24
C ASN A 421 7.05 -10.56 0.38
N GLU A 422 8.32 -10.97 0.36
CA GLU A 422 9.40 -10.26 -0.35
C GLU A 422 9.20 -10.24 -1.86
N GLU A 423 8.70 -11.32 -2.47
CA GLU A 423 8.45 -11.38 -3.92
C GLU A 423 7.39 -10.34 -4.32
N CYS A 424 6.26 -10.32 -3.62
CA CYS A 424 5.18 -9.36 -3.85
C CYS A 424 5.59 -7.91 -3.54
N VAL A 425 6.18 -7.67 -2.36
CA VAL A 425 6.54 -6.31 -1.93
C VAL A 425 7.60 -5.70 -2.84
N SER A 426 8.57 -6.48 -3.34
CA SER A 426 9.64 -5.99 -4.23
C SER A 426 9.14 -5.20 -5.45
N CYS A 427 7.96 -5.54 -5.96
CA CYS A 427 7.34 -4.92 -7.14
C CYS A 427 6.24 -3.90 -6.80
N HIS A 428 5.81 -3.78 -5.54
CA HIS A 428 4.66 -2.97 -5.10
C HIS A 428 5.03 -1.76 -4.23
N VAL A 429 6.33 -1.52 -4.02
CA VAL A 429 6.88 -0.38 -3.26
C VAL A 429 8.10 0.24 -3.98
N VAL A 430 8.51 1.42 -3.54
CA VAL A 430 9.69 2.15 -4.04
C VAL A 430 10.95 1.69 -3.31
N GLY A 431 11.91 1.12 -4.07
CA GLY A 431 13.27 0.88 -3.60
C GLY A 431 13.41 -0.22 -2.56
N PHE A 432 12.65 -1.32 -2.68
CA PHE A 432 12.66 -2.40 -1.70
C PHE A 432 14.07 -2.95 -1.39
N ASN A 433 14.40 -3.06 -0.10
CA ASN A 433 15.71 -3.47 0.44
C ASN A 433 16.92 -2.67 -0.11
N GLN A 434 16.70 -1.50 -0.71
CA GLN A 434 17.76 -0.56 -1.12
C GLN A 434 18.05 0.47 -0.01
N PRO A 435 19.25 1.09 0.03
CA PRO A 435 19.58 2.12 1.01
C PRO A 435 18.56 3.27 1.01
N GLY A 436 17.90 3.48 2.16
CA GLY A 436 16.84 4.49 2.32
C GLY A 436 15.64 4.31 1.38
N GLY A 437 15.36 3.07 0.95
CA GLY A 437 14.10 2.68 0.31
C GLY A 437 13.18 1.94 1.28
N TYR A 438 12.10 1.33 0.77
CA TYR A 438 11.19 0.54 1.62
C TYR A 438 11.88 -0.72 2.17
N SER A 439 11.58 -1.08 3.42
CA SER A 439 11.94 -2.37 4.02
C SER A 439 10.89 -2.75 5.06
N PHE A 440 10.76 -4.03 5.40
CA PHE A 440 9.79 -4.48 6.41
C PHE A 440 9.95 -3.80 7.79
N ASN A 441 11.17 -3.42 8.15
CA ASN A 441 11.47 -2.79 9.45
C ASN A 441 11.07 -1.30 9.50
N GLU A 442 11.12 -0.58 8.38
CA GLU A 442 10.77 0.86 8.32
C GLU A 442 9.36 1.11 7.77
N SER A 443 8.89 0.24 6.87
CA SER A 443 7.60 0.28 6.14
C SER A 443 7.05 1.70 5.87
N PRO A 444 7.81 2.60 5.23
CA PRO A 444 7.43 4.00 5.13
C PRO A 444 6.34 4.24 4.07
N THR A 445 5.18 4.71 4.50
CA THR A 445 3.98 4.91 3.66
C THR A 445 4.23 5.73 2.38
N HIS A 446 5.09 6.74 2.42
CA HIS A 446 5.44 7.57 1.26
C HIS A 446 6.28 6.85 0.18
N LEU A 447 6.72 5.62 0.44
CA LEU A 447 7.37 4.71 -0.51
C LEU A 447 6.50 3.49 -0.85
N GLU A 448 5.27 3.39 -0.36
CA GLU A 448 4.32 2.42 -0.90
C GLU A 448 3.96 2.76 -2.35
N ASN A 449 3.44 1.77 -3.08
CA ASN A 449 2.99 1.87 -4.47
C ASN A 449 4.15 1.99 -5.48
N VAL A 450 3.83 1.88 -6.77
CA VAL A 450 4.82 1.95 -7.86
C VAL A 450 5.09 3.43 -8.20
N GLY A 451 5.74 4.12 -7.27
CA GLY A 451 5.97 5.56 -7.30
C GLY A 451 6.89 6.06 -8.41
N CYS A 452 7.05 7.38 -8.52
CA CYS A 452 7.82 8.03 -9.58
C CYS A 452 9.26 7.50 -9.69
N GLU A 453 9.89 7.21 -8.56
CA GLU A 453 11.28 6.71 -8.51
C GLU A 453 11.42 5.25 -8.98
N SER A 454 10.34 4.46 -9.04
CA SER A 454 10.36 3.11 -9.62
C SER A 454 10.47 3.13 -11.15
N CYS A 455 9.91 4.15 -11.82
CA CYS A 455 10.02 4.31 -13.28
C CYS A 455 11.15 5.25 -13.72
N HIS A 456 11.57 6.20 -12.87
CA HIS A 456 12.57 7.23 -13.23
C HIS A 456 13.88 7.15 -12.44
N GLY A 457 14.00 6.22 -11.49
CA GLY A 457 15.15 6.05 -10.61
C GLY A 457 15.09 6.94 -9.36
N ARG A 458 15.99 6.67 -8.41
CA ARG A 458 16.15 7.47 -7.17
C ARG A 458 16.40 8.93 -7.51
N GLY A 459 15.60 9.85 -6.96
CA GLY A 459 15.61 11.28 -7.29
C GLY A 459 15.28 11.60 -8.76
N GLY A 460 14.65 10.66 -9.47
CA GLY A 460 14.42 10.74 -10.91
C GLY A 460 15.71 10.94 -11.72
N PRO A 461 15.63 11.56 -12.91
CA PRO A 461 16.81 11.85 -13.73
C PRO A 461 17.73 12.94 -13.15
N HIS A 462 17.39 13.54 -12.00
CA HIS A 462 18.24 14.54 -11.33
C HIS A 462 19.39 13.91 -10.54
N LEU A 463 19.14 12.76 -9.91
CA LEU A 463 20.17 11.99 -9.19
C LEU A 463 20.54 10.68 -9.93
N SER A 464 19.68 10.20 -10.82
CA SER A 464 19.87 8.96 -11.58
C SER A 464 19.66 9.16 -13.11
N PRO A 465 20.46 10.03 -13.78
CA PRO A 465 20.28 10.41 -15.19
C PRO A 465 20.41 9.27 -16.22
N ASP A 466 20.97 8.13 -15.80
CA ASP A 466 21.23 6.93 -16.61
C ASP A 466 20.46 5.69 -16.10
N PHE A 467 19.54 5.83 -15.13
CA PHE A 467 18.70 4.73 -14.64
C PHE A 467 17.86 4.07 -15.73
N VAL A 468 17.31 4.88 -16.64
CA VAL A 468 16.60 4.39 -17.83
C VAL A 468 17.64 4.21 -18.94
N PRO A 469 17.89 2.98 -19.43
CA PRO A 469 18.85 2.73 -20.49
C PRO A 469 18.54 3.52 -21.76
N LYS A 470 19.55 3.77 -22.59
CA LYS A 470 19.46 4.61 -23.79
C LYS A 470 19.86 3.79 -25.02
N ASP A 471 18.97 3.73 -26.01
CA ASP A 471 19.32 3.28 -27.36
C ASP A 471 19.47 4.53 -28.24
N GLY A 472 20.73 4.89 -28.52
CA GLY A 472 21.07 6.19 -29.10
C GLY A 472 20.50 7.36 -28.30
N ALA A 473 19.54 8.08 -28.88
CA ALA A 473 18.85 9.20 -28.25
C ALA A 473 17.54 8.82 -27.52
N VAL A 474 17.09 7.55 -27.62
CA VAL A 474 15.80 7.09 -27.10
C VAL A 474 15.96 6.44 -25.73
N LYS A 475 15.15 6.86 -24.74
CA LYS A 475 15.07 6.19 -23.44
C LYS A 475 14.27 4.88 -23.57
N ASN A 476 14.93 3.75 -23.32
CA ASN A 476 14.31 2.44 -23.24
C ASN A 476 13.65 2.23 -21.85
N TYR A 477 12.40 2.68 -21.73
CA TYR A 477 11.56 2.39 -20.56
C TYR A 477 11.00 0.96 -20.55
N GLU A 478 11.09 0.18 -21.64
CA GLU A 478 10.57 -1.19 -21.68
C GLU A 478 11.33 -2.10 -20.72
N SER A 479 12.66 -1.99 -20.70
CA SER A 479 13.51 -2.69 -19.72
C SER A 479 13.21 -2.32 -18.26
N VAL A 480 12.67 -1.12 -18.01
CA VAL A 480 12.24 -0.67 -16.67
C VAL A 480 10.86 -1.23 -16.32
N CYS A 481 9.94 -1.32 -17.29
CA CYS A 481 8.66 -2.01 -17.07
C CYS A 481 8.86 -3.52 -16.81
N GLN A 482 9.82 -4.14 -17.50
CA GLN A 482 10.08 -5.58 -17.44
C GLN A 482 10.76 -6.07 -16.15
N THR A 483 11.17 -5.18 -15.22
CA THR A 483 11.60 -5.63 -13.89
C THR A 483 10.45 -6.32 -13.16
N CYS A 484 9.27 -5.68 -13.15
CA CYS A 484 8.03 -6.22 -12.58
C CYS A 484 7.18 -6.96 -13.63
N HIS A 485 7.01 -6.39 -14.83
CA HIS A 485 6.23 -7.01 -15.91
C HIS A 485 7.05 -7.99 -16.75
N ASN A 486 7.60 -9.00 -16.10
CA ASN A 486 8.29 -10.13 -16.72
C ASN A 486 7.32 -11.32 -16.95
N PRO A 487 7.73 -12.37 -17.72
CA PRO A 487 6.84 -13.50 -18.03
C PRO A 487 6.31 -14.31 -16.84
N THR A 488 6.97 -14.27 -15.68
CA THR A 488 6.52 -14.95 -14.44
C THR A 488 5.38 -14.20 -13.77
N HIS A 489 5.44 -12.87 -13.75
CA HIS A 489 4.51 -12.01 -13.00
C HIS A 489 3.41 -11.39 -13.86
N SER A 490 3.54 -11.38 -15.20
CA SER A 490 2.59 -10.70 -16.08
C SER A 490 2.38 -11.43 -17.41
N ILE A 491 1.36 -12.30 -17.45
CA ILE A 491 0.94 -13.00 -18.68
C ILE A 491 0.40 -11.97 -19.69
N SER A 492 0.90 -12.05 -20.92
CA SER A 492 0.53 -11.15 -22.03
C SER A 492 0.70 -9.65 -21.73
N PHE A 493 1.72 -9.29 -20.94
CA PHE A 493 2.25 -7.93 -20.98
C PHE A 493 2.82 -7.63 -22.37
N ASP A 494 2.37 -6.51 -22.96
CA ASP A 494 2.90 -5.95 -24.20
C ASP A 494 3.18 -4.46 -23.96
N TYR A 495 4.44 -4.06 -24.08
CA TYR A 495 4.87 -2.70 -23.77
C TYR A 495 4.17 -1.65 -24.64
N ALA A 496 3.94 -1.96 -25.93
CA ALA A 496 3.35 -1.03 -26.89
C ALA A 496 1.90 -0.64 -26.55
N THR A 497 1.06 -1.59 -26.14
CA THR A 497 -0.34 -1.36 -25.76
C THR A 497 -0.54 -1.01 -24.28
N PHE A 498 0.45 -1.25 -23.41
CA PHE A 498 0.39 -0.83 -22.00
C PHE A 498 0.90 0.58 -21.77
N ARG A 499 2.01 1.00 -22.42
CA ARG A 499 2.62 2.32 -22.27
C ARG A 499 1.65 3.52 -22.37
N PRO A 500 0.65 3.55 -23.29
CA PRO A 500 -0.30 4.67 -23.36
C PRO A 500 -1.16 4.83 -22.09
N LYS A 501 -1.41 3.74 -21.35
CA LYS A 501 -2.28 3.69 -20.17
C LYS A 501 -1.64 4.31 -18.92
N ILE A 502 -0.32 4.55 -18.94
CA ILE A 502 0.45 5.18 -17.85
C ILE A 502 1.13 6.49 -18.30
N SER A 503 0.77 7.01 -19.48
CA SER A 503 1.36 8.25 -19.99
C SER A 503 0.69 9.47 -19.35
N HIS A 504 1.44 10.18 -18.51
CA HIS A 504 1.02 11.44 -17.86
C HIS A 504 0.28 12.40 -18.80
N VAL A 505 0.87 12.66 -19.98
CA VAL A 505 0.31 13.55 -21.01
C VAL A 505 -1.01 13.01 -21.58
N ALA A 506 -1.10 11.71 -21.88
CA ALA A 506 -2.32 11.12 -22.42
C ALA A 506 -3.47 11.16 -21.41
N ILE A 507 -3.18 10.85 -20.13
CA ILE A 507 -4.14 10.89 -19.03
C ILE A 507 -4.59 12.32 -18.74
N ALA A 508 -3.67 13.30 -18.79
CA ALA A 508 -3.99 14.72 -18.65
C ALA A 508 -4.90 15.24 -19.78
N GLN A 509 -4.79 14.69 -20.99
CA GLN A 509 -5.62 15.04 -22.14
C GLN A 509 -7.01 14.37 -22.18
N LEU A 510 -7.30 13.45 -21.25
CA LEU A 510 -8.65 12.89 -21.09
C LEU A 510 -9.64 13.96 -20.55
N SER A 511 -10.93 13.70 -20.72
CA SER A 511 -11.98 14.43 -20.01
C SER A 511 -12.10 13.92 -18.56
N ASN A 512 -12.78 14.67 -17.69
CA ASN A 512 -12.92 14.30 -16.28
C ASN A 512 -13.68 12.97 -16.14
N GLU A 513 -14.72 12.73 -16.93
CA GLU A 513 -15.51 11.49 -16.91
C GLU A 513 -14.63 10.29 -17.30
N LYS A 514 -13.75 10.48 -18.29
CA LYS A 514 -12.79 9.44 -18.72
C LYS A 514 -11.69 9.18 -17.69
N ARG A 515 -11.29 10.18 -16.88
CA ARG A 515 -10.38 9.98 -15.74
C ARG A 515 -11.08 9.34 -14.54
N ALA A 516 -12.31 9.75 -14.21
CA ALA A 516 -13.11 9.14 -13.16
C ALA A 516 -13.32 7.63 -13.42
N ALA A 517 -13.54 7.25 -14.67
CA ALA A 517 -13.62 5.84 -15.09
C ALA A 517 -12.34 5.02 -14.92
N LEU A 518 -11.18 5.64 -14.62
CA LEU A 518 -9.93 4.94 -14.29
C LEU A 518 -9.80 4.65 -12.78
N LEU A 519 -10.50 5.41 -11.93
CA LEU A 519 -10.50 5.25 -10.47
C LEU A 519 -11.41 4.10 -9.97
N GLY A 520 -12.36 3.66 -10.80
CA GLY A 520 -13.30 2.59 -10.46
C GLY A 520 -12.60 1.24 -10.33
N ASP A 521 -13.05 0.44 -9.35
CA ASP A 521 -12.37 -0.81 -9.00
C ASP A 521 -12.80 -2.05 -9.81
N ASP A 522 -13.75 -1.88 -10.73
CA ASP A 522 -14.35 -2.94 -11.56
C ASP A 522 -13.43 -3.42 -12.71
N ALA A 523 -12.13 -3.55 -12.43
CA ALA A 523 -11.13 -4.14 -13.30
C ALA A 523 -11.33 -5.67 -13.38
N LYS A 524 -12.36 -6.08 -14.15
CA LYS A 524 -12.61 -7.50 -14.46
C LYS A 524 -11.32 -8.21 -14.86
N PRO A 525 -11.08 -9.45 -14.39
CA PRO A 525 -9.91 -10.25 -14.74
C PRO A 525 -9.63 -10.21 -16.24
N ARG A 526 -8.38 -9.89 -16.59
CA ARG A 526 -8.04 -9.66 -17.99
C ARG A 526 -8.01 -10.99 -18.72
N ASP A 527 -8.61 -11.00 -19.92
CA ASP A 527 -8.49 -12.10 -20.88
C ASP A 527 -7.04 -12.14 -21.42
N VAL A 528 -6.16 -12.73 -20.61
CA VAL A 528 -4.69 -12.86 -20.78
C VAL A 528 -4.28 -14.07 -21.63
N LEU A 529 -5.22 -14.92 -22.03
CA LEU A 529 -4.89 -16.10 -22.82
C LEU A 529 -4.67 -15.75 -24.32
N PRO A 530 -3.81 -16.50 -25.04
CA PRO A 530 -3.61 -16.34 -26.47
C PRO A 530 -4.92 -16.51 -27.27
N LYS A 531 -5.06 -15.75 -28.37
CA LYS A 531 -6.31 -15.69 -29.17
C LYS A 531 -6.10 -16.07 -30.64
N ASN A 532 -4.88 -16.52 -30.97
CA ASN A 532 -4.38 -16.67 -32.34
C ASN A 532 -4.23 -18.14 -32.75
N ALA A 533 -5.12 -19.01 -32.25
CA ALA A 533 -5.22 -20.43 -32.59
C ALA A 533 -6.67 -20.90 -32.47
N ASP A 534 -6.99 -22.06 -33.05
CA ASP A 534 -8.21 -22.79 -32.73
C ASP A 534 -8.10 -23.49 -31.37
N TYR A 535 -9.20 -23.54 -30.63
CA TYR A 535 -9.40 -24.55 -29.59
C TYR A 535 -9.54 -25.94 -30.25
N VAL A 536 -9.07 -26.99 -29.58
CA VAL A 536 -9.03 -28.37 -30.10
C VAL A 536 -9.57 -29.43 -29.14
N GLY A 537 -9.94 -29.04 -27.91
CA GLY A 537 -10.49 -29.92 -26.88
C GLY A 537 -9.44 -30.67 -26.06
N SER A 538 -9.80 -31.05 -24.83
CA SER A 538 -8.90 -31.75 -23.90
C SER A 538 -8.43 -33.10 -24.42
N THR A 539 -9.25 -33.83 -25.19
CA THR A 539 -8.91 -35.15 -25.73
C THR A 539 -7.71 -35.09 -26.68
N ALA A 540 -7.50 -33.97 -27.38
CA ALA A 540 -6.31 -33.76 -28.22
C ALA A 540 -4.98 -33.75 -27.43
N CYS A 541 -5.02 -33.50 -26.12
CA CYS A 541 -3.83 -33.47 -25.25
C CYS A 541 -3.43 -34.85 -24.71
N GLN A 542 -4.38 -35.79 -24.59
CA GLN A 542 -4.26 -37.03 -23.81
C GLN A 542 -3.04 -37.90 -24.19
N SER A 543 -2.72 -37.99 -25.48
CA SER A 543 -1.66 -38.88 -25.98
C SER A 543 -0.24 -38.37 -25.71
N CYS A 544 -0.06 -37.07 -25.47
CA CYS A 544 1.21 -36.46 -25.11
C CYS A 544 1.30 -36.10 -23.61
N HIS A 545 0.16 -35.86 -22.97
CA HIS A 545 0.04 -35.44 -21.57
C HIS A 545 -0.82 -36.40 -20.73
N PRO A 546 -0.50 -37.71 -20.67
CA PRO A 546 -1.37 -38.71 -20.04
C PRO A 546 -1.49 -38.55 -18.52
N SER A 547 -0.45 -38.04 -17.86
CA SER A 547 -0.45 -37.72 -16.43
C SER A 547 -1.32 -36.51 -16.10
N GLU A 548 -1.17 -35.43 -16.86
CA GLU A 548 -1.91 -34.18 -16.65
C GLU A 548 -3.39 -34.36 -17.00
N PHE A 549 -3.66 -35.00 -18.14
CA PHE A 549 -5.02 -35.35 -18.57
C PHE A 549 -5.73 -36.22 -17.54
N LYS A 550 -5.04 -37.19 -16.91
CA LYS A 550 -5.65 -38.01 -15.85
C LYS A 550 -6.09 -37.13 -14.68
N THR A 551 -5.19 -36.31 -14.13
CA THR A 551 -5.51 -35.42 -13.00
C THR A 551 -6.65 -34.46 -13.32
N TRP A 552 -6.65 -33.88 -14.53
CA TRP A 552 -7.76 -33.06 -15.02
C TRP A 552 -9.08 -33.84 -15.13
N SER A 553 -9.05 -35.06 -15.67
CA SER A 553 -10.27 -35.87 -15.90
C SER A 553 -10.99 -36.29 -14.61
N GLU A 554 -10.25 -36.47 -13.51
CA GLU A 554 -10.82 -36.78 -12.19
C GLU A 554 -11.40 -35.52 -11.49
N SER A 555 -10.99 -34.32 -11.91
CA SER A 555 -11.35 -33.04 -11.29
C SER A 555 -12.83 -32.64 -11.45
N PRO A 556 -13.30 -31.61 -10.72
CA PRO A 556 -14.59 -30.98 -10.97
C PRO A 556 -14.67 -30.22 -12.30
N HIS A 557 -13.55 -29.74 -12.85
CA HIS A 557 -13.49 -28.93 -14.07
C HIS A 557 -13.91 -29.72 -15.32
N ASN A 558 -13.47 -30.98 -15.44
CA ASN A 558 -13.95 -31.91 -16.47
C ASN A 558 -15.49 -32.07 -16.42
N ARG A 559 -16.07 -32.05 -15.22
CA ARG A 559 -17.51 -32.29 -14.98
C ARG A 559 -18.32 -31.01 -14.82
N ALA A 560 -17.81 -29.87 -15.30
CA ALA A 560 -18.42 -28.56 -15.08
C ALA A 560 -19.88 -28.49 -15.56
N VAL A 561 -20.21 -28.97 -16.77
CA VAL A 561 -21.59 -28.95 -17.28
C VAL A 561 -22.53 -29.92 -16.52
N GLU A 562 -22.03 -31.05 -16.00
CA GLU A 562 -22.83 -31.95 -15.15
C GLU A 562 -23.42 -31.21 -13.94
N THR A 563 -22.64 -30.30 -13.32
CA THR A 563 -23.10 -29.48 -12.18
C THR A 563 -24.19 -28.47 -12.55
N LEU A 564 -24.30 -28.11 -13.83
CA LEU A 564 -25.39 -27.28 -14.37
C LEU A 564 -26.60 -28.14 -14.73
N ALA A 565 -26.41 -29.32 -15.33
CA ALA A 565 -27.48 -30.27 -15.65
C ALA A 565 -28.24 -30.69 -14.38
N ALA A 566 -27.52 -30.96 -13.28
CA ALA A 566 -28.08 -31.22 -11.96
C ALA A 566 -28.94 -30.07 -11.37
N LYS A 567 -28.90 -28.87 -11.97
CA LYS A 567 -29.68 -27.69 -11.60
C LYS A 567 -30.65 -27.23 -12.71
N GLY A 568 -30.76 -27.95 -13.83
CA GLY A 568 -31.54 -27.52 -15.00
C GLY A 568 -30.98 -26.26 -15.69
N LYS A 569 -29.64 -26.12 -15.70
CA LYS A 569 -28.91 -24.92 -16.18
C LYS A 569 -27.88 -25.22 -17.28
N GLN A 570 -27.86 -26.43 -17.83
CA GLN A 570 -26.93 -26.88 -18.87
C GLN A 570 -27.04 -26.13 -20.21
N ASP A 571 -28.14 -25.40 -20.43
CA ASP A 571 -28.36 -24.56 -21.61
C ASP A 571 -28.32 -23.05 -21.29
N ASP A 572 -27.93 -22.66 -20.07
CA ASP A 572 -27.85 -21.25 -19.68
C ASP A 572 -26.55 -20.63 -20.22
N ALA A 573 -26.66 -19.82 -21.27
CA ALA A 573 -25.54 -19.13 -21.91
C ALA A 573 -24.81 -18.10 -21.02
N THR A 574 -25.29 -17.86 -19.79
CA THR A 574 -24.54 -17.13 -18.75
C THR A 574 -23.60 -18.09 -18.02
N CYS A 575 -24.12 -19.25 -17.58
CA CYS A 575 -23.35 -20.27 -16.87
C CYS A 575 -22.33 -20.97 -17.78
N LEU A 576 -22.68 -21.25 -19.03
CA LEU A 576 -21.81 -21.96 -19.98
C LEU A 576 -20.48 -21.23 -20.25
N LYS A 577 -20.42 -19.90 -20.07
CA LYS A 577 -19.19 -19.11 -20.20
C LYS A 577 -18.09 -19.53 -19.22
N CYS A 578 -18.47 -20.02 -18.04
CA CYS A 578 -17.57 -20.47 -16.99
C CYS A 578 -17.50 -22.00 -16.86
N HIS A 579 -18.36 -22.73 -17.59
CA HIS A 579 -18.48 -24.20 -17.51
C HIS A 579 -18.10 -24.93 -18.81
N THR A 580 -17.73 -24.21 -19.87
CA THR A 580 -17.30 -24.79 -21.17
C THR A 580 -15.95 -24.25 -21.62
N THR A 581 -15.36 -24.89 -22.63
CA THR A 581 -14.04 -24.55 -23.16
C THR A 581 -14.17 -23.56 -24.32
N GLY A 582 -13.69 -22.33 -24.10
CA GLY A 582 -13.57 -21.33 -25.15
C GLY A 582 -14.90 -20.86 -25.75
N MET A 583 -15.96 -20.66 -24.95
CA MET A 583 -17.28 -20.27 -25.45
C MET A 583 -17.23 -19.05 -26.39
N GLY A 584 -17.77 -19.20 -27.60
CA GLY A 584 -17.77 -18.17 -28.64
C GLY A 584 -16.41 -17.86 -29.27
N ARG A 585 -15.36 -18.65 -28.98
CA ARG A 585 -14.02 -18.52 -29.57
C ARG A 585 -13.84 -19.47 -30.76
N ARG A 586 -12.78 -19.22 -31.56
CA ARG A 586 -12.49 -20.01 -32.77
C ARG A 586 -12.18 -21.47 -32.42
N GLY A 587 -12.98 -22.41 -32.91
CA GLY A 587 -12.90 -23.84 -32.56
C GLY A 587 -13.40 -24.20 -31.15
N GLY A 588 -13.82 -23.23 -30.34
CA GLY A 588 -14.32 -23.46 -28.99
C GLY A 588 -15.82 -23.80 -28.95
N PHE A 589 -16.37 -23.93 -27.74
CA PHE A 589 -17.79 -24.23 -27.55
C PHE A 589 -18.69 -23.16 -28.22
N PRO A 590 -19.76 -23.51 -28.95
CA PRO A 590 -20.57 -22.52 -29.67
C PRO A 590 -21.28 -21.55 -28.72
N GLU A 591 -21.42 -20.28 -29.12
CA GLU A 591 -22.12 -19.26 -28.31
C GLU A 591 -23.61 -19.59 -28.11
N ASN A 592 -24.19 -20.39 -29.01
CA ASN A 592 -25.55 -20.94 -28.95
C ASN A 592 -25.58 -22.47 -28.72
N GLY A 593 -24.48 -23.05 -28.24
CA GLY A 593 -24.35 -24.49 -27.97
C GLY A 593 -25.17 -24.94 -26.76
N LYS A 594 -25.53 -26.23 -26.73
CA LYS A 594 -26.24 -26.89 -25.61
C LYS A 594 -25.27 -27.75 -24.82
N GLY A 595 -25.40 -27.76 -23.49
CA GLY A 595 -24.44 -28.48 -22.63
C GLY A 595 -24.40 -30.00 -22.86
N GLU A 596 -25.49 -30.57 -23.37
CA GLU A 596 -25.64 -32.00 -23.67
C GLU A 596 -25.47 -32.33 -25.17
N ASP A 597 -24.95 -31.40 -26.00
CA ASP A 597 -24.76 -31.64 -27.43
C ASP A 597 -23.60 -32.63 -27.71
N PRO A 598 -23.87 -33.82 -28.29
CA PRO A 598 -22.83 -34.81 -28.55
C PRO A 598 -21.71 -34.30 -29.48
N ALA A 599 -22.00 -33.32 -30.35
CA ALA A 599 -21.00 -32.71 -31.24
C ALA A 599 -19.94 -31.88 -30.49
N HIS A 600 -20.21 -31.51 -29.23
CA HIS A 600 -19.37 -30.61 -28.44
C HIS A 600 -18.93 -31.20 -27.09
N THR A 601 -19.11 -32.50 -26.87
CA THR A 601 -18.80 -33.22 -25.62
C THR A 601 -17.43 -32.85 -24.99
N ASP A 602 -16.35 -32.83 -25.78
CA ASP A 602 -14.98 -32.54 -25.28
C ASP A 602 -14.75 -31.06 -24.93
N LEU A 603 -15.66 -30.17 -25.37
CA LEU A 603 -15.68 -28.73 -25.06
C LEU A 603 -16.76 -28.37 -24.02
N ALA A 604 -17.68 -29.30 -23.69
CA ALA A 604 -18.71 -29.19 -22.66
C ALA A 604 -18.16 -29.37 -21.24
N SER A 605 -16.96 -28.85 -20.99
CA SER A 605 -16.21 -28.93 -19.74
C SER A 605 -15.31 -27.69 -19.60
N VAL A 606 -14.77 -27.45 -18.40
CA VAL A 606 -13.62 -26.56 -18.22
C VAL A 606 -12.37 -27.37 -18.55
N GLY A 607 -12.01 -27.40 -19.84
CA GLY A 607 -10.93 -28.19 -20.39
C GLY A 607 -9.55 -27.56 -20.20
N CYS A 608 -8.50 -28.26 -20.65
CA CYS A 608 -7.11 -27.80 -20.54
C CYS A 608 -6.92 -26.38 -21.11
N GLU A 609 -7.58 -26.11 -22.25
CA GLU A 609 -7.46 -24.85 -22.98
C GLU A 609 -8.15 -23.65 -22.28
N SER A 610 -9.03 -23.89 -21.30
CA SER A 610 -9.60 -22.82 -20.45
C SER A 610 -8.56 -22.22 -19.50
N CYS A 611 -7.51 -22.98 -19.14
CA CYS A 611 -6.39 -22.49 -18.32
C CYS A 611 -5.14 -22.18 -19.15
N HIS A 612 -4.87 -22.96 -20.19
CA HIS A 612 -3.63 -22.88 -20.98
C HIS A 612 -3.77 -22.12 -22.30
N GLY A 613 -4.99 -21.79 -22.72
CA GLY A 613 -5.29 -21.19 -24.02
C GLY A 613 -5.39 -22.20 -25.17
N PRO A 614 -5.79 -21.75 -26.37
CA PRO A 614 -6.10 -22.61 -27.52
C PRO A 614 -4.88 -23.35 -28.08
N GLY A 615 -4.98 -24.67 -28.15
CA GLY A 615 -3.92 -25.62 -28.46
C GLY A 615 -3.74 -25.94 -29.95
N GLY A 616 -4.53 -25.38 -30.87
CA GLY A 616 -4.43 -25.67 -32.31
C GLY A 616 -3.03 -25.43 -32.90
N ASN A 617 -2.37 -24.34 -32.51
CA ASN A 617 -0.96 -24.08 -32.87
C ASN A 617 0.00 -25.03 -32.17
N HIS A 618 -0.34 -25.52 -30.98
CA HIS A 618 0.51 -26.43 -30.23
C HIS A 618 0.46 -27.86 -30.78
N ILE A 619 -0.71 -28.39 -31.18
CA ILE A 619 -0.79 -29.75 -31.74
C ILE A 619 -0.26 -29.86 -33.17
N ALA A 620 -0.23 -28.75 -33.94
CA ALA A 620 0.11 -28.75 -35.35
C ALA A 620 1.44 -29.48 -35.70
N PRO A 621 1.51 -30.27 -36.81
CA PRO A 621 2.63 -31.20 -37.08
C PRO A 621 4.02 -30.58 -37.22
N SER A 622 4.12 -29.29 -37.53
CA SER A 622 5.40 -28.60 -37.78
C SER A 622 5.63 -27.38 -36.87
N ALA A 623 4.80 -27.21 -35.85
CA ALA A 623 4.89 -26.07 -34.94
C ALA A 623 5.98 -26.24 -33.88
N LYS A 624 6.62 -25.13 -33.49
CA LYS A 624 7.39 -25.07 -32.24
C LYS A 624 6.42 -25.26 -31.07
N LYS A 625 6.58 -26.37 -30.34
CA LYS A 625 5.71 -26.71 -29.20
C LYS A 625 5.89 -25.75 -28.01
N LEU A 626 7.09 -25.21 -27.82
CA LEU A 626 7.36 -24.15 -26.85
C LEU A 626 6.78 -22.80 -27.33
N GLY A 627 6.04 -22.13 -26.45
CA GLY A 627 5.46 -20.79 -26.70
C GLY A 627 4.18 -20.76 -27.55
N THR A 628 3.63 -21.91 -27.94
CA THR A 628 2.35 -22.02 -28.66
C THR A 628 1.13 -22.23 -27.75
N ILE A 629 1.36 -22.48 -26.46
CA ILE A 629 0.36 -22.61 -25.39
C ILE A 629 0.97 -22.10 -24.07
N VAL A 630 0.15 -21.68 -23.09
CA VAL A 630 0.63 -21.07 -21.85
C VAL A 630 1.12 -22.11 -20.85
N SER A 631 2.38 -22.02 -20.42
CA SER A 631 2.87 -22.70 -19.22
C SER A 631 2.48 -21.90 -17.97
N LEU A 632 1.94 -22.60 -16.97
CA LEU A 632 1.56 -22.01 -15.67
C LEU A 632 2.54 -22.39 -14.53
N ALA A 633 3.38 -23.41 -14.71
CA ALA A 633 4.29 -23.88 -13.66
C ALA A 633 5.39 -22.87 -13.27
N ASP A 634 5.71 -21.94 -14.16
CA ASP A 634 6.73 -20.89 -14.03
C ASP A 634 6.12 -19.48 -13.82
N LYS A 635 4.88 -19.42 -13.28
CA LYS A 635 4.11 -18.19 -13.05
C LYS A 635 3.86 -17.95 -11.57
N CYS A 636 3.75 -16.67 -11.20
CA CYS A 636 3.30 -16.28 -9.86
C CYS A 636 1.79 -16.58 -9.72
N ASP A 637 1.42 -17.43 -8.77
CA ASP A 637 0.04 -17.83 -8.50
C ASP A 637 -0.90 -16.62 -8.34
N SER A 638 -0.53 -15.65 -7.49
CA SER A 638 -1.33 -14.46 -7.18
C SER A 638 -1.33 -13.37 -8.27
N CYS A 639 -0.19 -13.08 -8.92
CA CYS A 639 -0.10 -12.01 -9.93
C CYS A 639 -0.56 -12.44 -11.34
N ALA A 640 -0.31 -13.70 -11.70
CA ALA A 640 -0.47 -14.20 -13.06
C ALA A 640 -1.59 -15.24 -13.20
N ILE A 641 -1.63 -16.27 -12.35
CA ILE A 641 -2.62 -17.36 -12.47
C ILE A 641 -4.01 -16.90 -12.02
N LEU A 642 -4.11 -16.02 -11.01
CA LEU A 642 -5.38 -15.41 -10.57
C LEU A 642 -6.15 -14.72 -11.71
N GLN A 643 -5.48 -14.12 -12.69
CA GLN A 643 -6.15 -13.49 -13.84
C GLN A 643 -6.89 -14.51 -14.73
N ILE A 644 -6.44 -15.77 -14.72
CA ILE A 644 -7.07 -16.88 -15.44
C ILE A 644 -8.21 -17.44 -14.60
N CYS A 645 -7.95 -17.86 -13.35
CA CYS A 645 -8.97 -18.48 -12.49
C CYS A 645 -10.12 -17.52 -12.15
N GLY A 646 -9.80 -16.25 -11.84
CA GLY A 646 -10.78 -15.23 -11.49
C GLY A 646 -11.74 -14.87 -12.63
N SER A 647 -11.43 -15.22 -13.88
CA SER A 647 -12.36 -15.05 -15.01
C SER A 647 -13.68 -15.84 -14.82
N CYS A 648 -13.64 -16.88 -13.98
CA CYS A 648 -14.79 -17.71 -13.60
C CYS A 648 -15.06 -17.69 -12.08
N HIS A 649 -13.99 -17.63 -11.26
CA HIS A 649 -14.06 -17.60 -9.80
C HIS A 649 -13.96 -16.16 -9.27
N ASP A 650 -15.03 -15.38 -9.46
CA ASP A 650 -15.22 -14.10 -8.76
C ASP A 650 -16.07 -14.28 -7.49
N ASP A 651 -16.19 -13.21 -6.70
CA ASP A 651 -16.91 -13.18 -5.43
C ASP A 651 -18.44 -13.45 -5.58
N ALA A 652 -18.98 -13.47 -6.80
CA ALA A 652 -20.38 -13.82 -7.08
C ALA A 652 -20.56 -15.31 -7.45
N ASN A 653 -19.49 -16.00 -7.87
CA ASN A 653 -19.52 -17.40 -8.31
C ASN A 653 -18.81 -18.36 -7.33
N ASP A 654 -17.71 -17.93 -6.69
CA ASP A 654 -16.98 -18.66 -5.64
C ASP A 654 -16.50 -17.69 -4.54
N PRO A 655 -17.39 -17.29 -3.61
CA PRO A 655 -17.12 -16.24 -2.63
C PRO A 655 -15.83 -16.43 -1.83
N GLY A 656 -14.97 -15.41 -1.84
CA GLY A 656 -13.67 -15.45 -1.19
C GLY A 656 -12.65 -16.43 -1.80
N PHE A 657 -12.76 -16.76 -3.09
CA PHE A 657 -11.71 -17.44 -3.86
C PHE A 657 -10.40 -16.63 -3.87
N GLU A 658 -10.50 -15.33 -4.16
CA GLU A 658 -9.39 -14.39 -4.38
C GLU A 658 -8.51 -14.10 -3.13
N PHE A 659 -8.85 -14.67 -1.97
CA PHE A 659 -8.07 -14.58 -0.72
C PHE A 659 -7.41 -15.89 -0.31
N ARG A 660 -7.62 -16.96 -1.07
CA ARG A 660 -7.08 -18.31 -0.82
C ARG A 660 -6.56 -18.93 -2.11
N VAL A 661 -6.00 -18.09 -2.97
CA VAL A 661 -5.65 -18.39 -4.36
C VAL A 661 -4.70 -19.59 -4.45
N GLU A 662 -3.67 -19.64 -3.59
CA GLU A 662 -2.74 -20.76 -3.49
C GLU A 662 -3.43 -22.07 -3.06
N GLU A 663 -4.29 -22.06 -2.02
CA GLU A 663 -5.09 -23.23 -1.59
C GLU A 663 -5.95 -23.78 -2.73
N ARG A 664 -6.45 -22.91 -3.61
CA ARG A 664 -7.30 -23.27 -4.75
C ARG A 664 -6.49 -23.74 -5.96
N ILE A 665 -5.35 -23.10 -6.27
CA ILE A 665 -4.45 -23.48 -7.36
C ILE A 665 -3.78 -24.82 -7.06
N GLU A 666 -3.30 -25.05 -5.84
CA GLU A 666 -2.60 -26.29 -5.48
C GLU A 666 -3.50 -27.53 -5.67
N ARG A 667 -4.80 -27.40 -5.39
CA ARG A 667 -5.80 -28.44 -5.68
C ARG A 667 -6.02 -28.74 -7.16
N GLN A 668 -5.52 -27.88 -8.05
CA GLN A 668 -5.53 -28.07 -9.50
C GLN A 668 -4.14 -28.32 -10.08
N ARG A 669 -3.05 -28.20 -9.29
CA ARG A 669 -1.68 -28.26 -9.81
C ARG A 669 -1.36 -29.67 -10.33
N HIS A 670 -0.77 -29.72 -11.51
CA HIS A 670 -0.45 -30.94 -12.23
C HIS A 670 0.78 -30.74 -13.11
N GLY A 671 1.33 -31.84 -13.63
CA GLY A 671 2.59 -31.85 -14.38
C GLY A 671 3.76 -32.36 -13.55
N THR A 672 4.95 -32.23 -14.10
CA THR A 672 6.20 -32.78 -13.56
C THR A 672 7.20 -31.69 -13.12
N ILE A 673 6.73 -30.47 -12.86
CA ILE A 673 7.56 -29.28 -12.63
C ILE A 673 7.16 -28.57 -11.32
N GLU A 674 8.17 -28.18 -10.53
CA GLU A 674 8.09 -27.43 -9.29
C GLU A 674 7.64 -25.98 -9.56
N ALA A 675 6.67 -25.49 -8.78
CA ALA A 675 6.05 -24.18 -8.94
C ALA A 675 7.08 -23.04 -8.83
N GLY A 676 7.00 -22.06 -9.73
CA GLY A 676 7.88 -20.88 -9.78
C GLY A 676 9.32 -21.17 -10.27
N THR A 677 9.85 -22.38 -10.08
CA THR A 677 11.28 -22.66 -10.29
C THR A 677 11.63 -23.30 -11.63
N GLY A 678 10.67 -23.94 -12.30
CA GLY A 678 10.91 -24.68 -13.55
C GLY A 678 11.73 -25.97 -13.41
N LYS A 679 12.06 -26.40 -12.18
CA LYS A 679 12.78 -27.67 -11.93
C LYS A 679 11.82 -28.87 -12.00
N PRO A 680 12.29 -30.10 -12.31
CA PRO A 680 11.45 -31.29 -12.17
C PRO A 680 10.99 -31.52 -10.73
N LEU A 681 9.72 -31.89 -10.54
CA LEU A 681 9.21 -32.43 -9.28
C LEU A 681 9.95 -33.74 -8.96
N SER A 682 10.52 -33.85 -7.76
CA SER A 682 11.15 -35.10 -7.30
C SER A 682 10.12 -36.23 -7.15
N ASP A 683 10.51 -37.48 -7.38
CA ASP A 683 9.63 -38.69 -7.35
C ASP A 683 8.93 -39.00 -6.01
N LYS A 684 9.02 -38.11 -5.01
CA LYS A 684 8.19 -38.19 -3.79
C LYS A 684 6.80 -37.64 -4.09
N PRO A 685 5.73 -38.45 -4.02
CA PRO A 685 4.39 -37.94 -4.26
C PRO A 685 4.02 -36.94 -3.16
N THR A 686 3.65 -35.71 -3.54
CA THR A 686 3.01 -34.71 -2.68
C THR A 686 1.55 -35.09 -2.36
N ALA A 687 1.32 -36.36 -2.07
CA ALA A 687 0.01 -36.95 -1.76
C ALA A 687 -0.45 -36.67 -0.31
N GLN A 688 -0.17 -35.47 0.20
CA GLN A 688 -1.01 -34.90 1.26
C GLN A 688 -2.21 -34.23 0.59
N ARG A 689 -3.27 -35.03 0.43
CA ARG A 689 -4.61 -34.48 0.17
C ARG A 689 -4.90 -33.47 1.27
N TYR A 690 -5.23 -32.25 0.88
CA TYR A 690 -5.61 -31.18 1.79
C TYR A 690 -6.89 -31.59 2.54
N GLU A 691 -6.78 -32.15 3.75
CA GLU A 691 -7.94 -32.33 4.61
C GLU A 691 -8.51 -30.94 4.94
N PRO A 692 -9.84 -30.77 4.94
CA PRO A 692 -10.44 -29.48 5.26
C PRO A 692 -10.07 -29.10 6.69
N VAL A 693 -9.43 -27.94 6.85
CA VAL A 693 -9.01 -27.41 8.16
C VAL A 693 -10.22 -27.35 9.09
N ARG A 694 -10.24 -28.26 10.08
CA ARG A 694 -11.16 -28.18 11.20
C ARG A 694 -10.73 -27.01 12.10
N PRO A 695 -11.67 -26.30 12.75
CA PRO A 695 -11.31 -25.23 13.67
C PRO A 695 -10.33 -25.72 14.75
N VAL A 696 -9.33 -24.90 15.07
CA VAL A 696 -8.11 -25.33 15.78
C VAL A 696 -8.31 -25.45 17.29
N GLU A 697 -9.04 -26.49 17.70
CA GLU A 697 -9.02 -26.98 19.08
C GLU A 697 -7.68 -27.70 19.36
N GLY A 698 -6.61 -26.95 19.64
CA GLY A 698 -5.32 -27.58 19.99
C GLY A 698 -4.12 -26.68 20.29
N ALA A 699 -4.08 -25.44 19.80
CA ALA A 699 -2.88 -24.57 19.87
C ALA A 699 -2.48 -24.06 21.27
N VAL A 700 -3.16 -24.48 22.33
CA VAL A 700 -3.00 -23.98 23.71
C VAL A 700 -1.87 -24.69 24.49
N ALA A 701 -1.45 -25.88 24.05
CA ALA A 701 -0.65 -26.79 24.89
C ALA A 701 0.87 -26.54 24.94
N HIS A 702 1.45 -25.71 24.07
CA HIS A 702 2.91 -25.62 23.92
C HIS A 702 3.56 -24.34 24.47
N VAL A 703 2.80 -23.26 24.67
CA VAL A 703 3.32 -21.99 25.22
C VAL A 703 3.36 -21.99 26.76
N LEU A 704 2.61 -22.88 27.41
CA LEU A 704 2.46 -22.97 28.87
C LEU A 704 3.44 -23.96 29.53
N ARG A 705 4.69 -24.07 29.05
CA ARG A 705 5.73 -24.95 29.63
C ARG A 705 7.13 -24.34 29.78
N THR A 706 7.31 -23.06 29.49
CA THR A 706 8.62 -22.37 29.53
C THR A 706 8.62 -21.14 30.43
N LEU A 707 7.66 -21.03 31.35
CA LEU A 707 7.57 -19.95 32.36
C LEU A 707 7.50 -20.47 33.81
N ASP A 708 7.62 -21.78 34.04
CA ASP A 708 7.69 -22.42 35.37
C ASP A 708 9.10 -23.02 35.63
N SER A 709 10.16 -22.27 35.29
CA SER A 709 11.53 -22.60 35.71
C SER A 709 12.45 -21.38 35.68
N GLU A 710 13.10 -21.11 36.83
CA GLU A 710 14.20 -20.16 37.07
C GLU A 710 13.86 -18.65 37.04
N GLY A 711 14.13 -17.93 38.14
CA GLY A 711 14.35 -16.48 38.17
C GLY A 711 13.63 -15.69 39.25
#